data_AF-A0A9Q8Z7L7-F1
#
_entry.id   AF-A0A9Q8Z7L7-F1
#
_cell.length_a   1.000
_cell.length_b   1.000
_cell.length_c   1.000
_cell.angle_alpha   90.00
_cell.angle_beta   90.00
_cell.angle_gamma   90.00
#
_symmetry.space_group_name_H-M   'P 1'
#
loop_
_entity.id
_entity.type
_entity.pdbx_description
1 polymer ?
#
loop_
_entity_poly.entity_id
_entity_poly.type
_entity_poly.pdbx_seq_one_letter_code
_entity_poly.pdbx_strand_id
1 'polypeptide(L)'
;MAYTVVAKHGRLHVLLSLLLIAFVTTSVASTSSPRDAQGEAVKTRLISFNLVDTTAEISQPIYEPENQKIVHLSPGVPSEGSSSIFPEDASTNTASYSLTEANILQDLHSSLSTMQDHYFEVWIGKYTTAIDWTGAVVSTYVSATLSTLSQSLSYTMPGTFDKSRKLDVEAQMVENEINKYFAQTSAYYFGEDHFAIRMQAFDDMLWVVLGWLEATMFIESHSDNHYMPDKASGKAWHASQFVPAFAHRARVFYELAEKGWDWRLCGGGMTWNPRLLPYKNAITNQLFISASISMYLHFPGDENCSPFLTAYDASRPQEEQQLDDCDEQLRGRFDPVYLANAINGYNWLRNSGMLNDQGLYTDGFHITGYRTNHSKTVCDDRNEMVYTYNQGVVLSGLRGLWEATGNTSYLEDGHALVRNVIRATGWDSSNLNSAFSKQSDWHGLGAQGILTEYCDPTGHCNQDAQSFKGIFFHHLTAFCAPLPLRALRPGKTHAATRETAHLHRNSCSGYTAWVTHNARAALRTRDARGRFGGWWGAPSSPAISTSTGNREEMVKGPSMRQNATDYRNGDFGADEELYKENTSGFPGQVRVGTMAREKDVRRDGDGDLNDRGRGRTIETQGSGVAVVRAMWVFMQRADGGAG
;
A
#
# COMPACT_ATOMS: atom_id res chain seq x y z
N MET A 1 46.16 -45.39 -26.83
CA MET A 1 45.29 -46.57 -27.00
C MET A 1 43.88 -46.04 -27.26
N ALA A 2 43.47 -45.91 -28.52
CA ALA A 2 42.55 -46.82 -29.22
C ALA A 2 41.13 -46.78 -28.61
N TYR A 3 40.22 -45.91 -29.06
CA TYR A 3 39.30 -46.04 -30.21
C TYR A 3 38.50 -47.35 -30.24
N THR A 4 37.17 -47.27 -30.03
CA THR A 4 36.18 -47.80 -30.98
C THR A 4 34.85 -47.04 -30.92
N VAL A 5 34.35 -46.77 -32.12
CA VAL A 5 33.13 -46.05 -32.52
C VAL A 5 32.08 -47.06 -32.98
N VAL A 6 30.79 -46.81 -32.77
CA VAL A 6 29.74 -47.14 -33.76
C VAL A 6 28.73 -45.98 -33.83
N ALA A 7 28.52 -45.49 -35.04
CA ALA A 7 27.73 -44.30 -35.40
C ALA A 7 26.35 -44.64 -35.98
N LYS A 8 25.46 -43.62 -36.05
CA LYS A 8 24.55 -43.27 -37.17
C LYS A 8 23.82 -41.95 -36.85
N HIS A 9 24.25 -40.82 -37.41
CA HIS A 9 23.70 -40.13 -38.61
C HIS A 9 22.39 -39.33 -38.39
N GLY A 10 22.50 -37.99 -38.47
CA GLY A 10 21.40 -37.03 -38.57
C GLY A 10 21.92 -35.58 -38.64
N ARG A 11 21.92 -35.01 -39.86
CA ARG A 11 22.43 -33.70 -40.32
C ARG A 11 21.79 -32.48 -39.61
N LEU A 12 22.54 -31.46 -39.18
CA LEU A 12 23.06 -30.29 -39.94
C LEU A 12 22.00 -29.19 -40.19
N HIS A 13 22.00 -28.15 -39.35
CA HIS A 13 21.88 -26.72 -39.69
C HIS A 13 21.94 -25.90 -38.41
N VAL A 14 22.34 -24.63 -38.50
CA VAL A 14 22.56 -23.64 -37.41
C VAL A 14 23.99 -23.63 -36.87
N LEU A 15 24.89 -22.96 -37.60
CA LEU A 15 26.08 -22.26 -37.06
C LEU A 15 26.79 -21.55 -38.22
N LEU A 16 26.16 -20.50 -38.78
CA LEU A 16 26.85 -19.55 -39.66
C LEU A 16 26.06 -18.24 -39.78
N SER A 17 25.82 -17.53 -38.67
CA SER A 17 25.21 -16.18 -38.70
C SER A 17 25.62 -15.27 -37.54
N LEU A 18 26.81 -15.48 -36.95
CA LEU A 18 27.37 -14.61 -35.92
C LEU A 18 28.77 -14.17 -36.33
N LEU A 19 28.88 -13.35 -37.38
CA LEU A 19 30.05 -12.51 -37.70
C LEU A 19 29.79 -11.80 -39.03
N LEU A 20 29.02 -10.71 -39.00
CA LEU A 20 29.07 -9.60 -39.96
C LEU A 20 27.94 -8.62 -39.60
N ILE A 21 28.33 -7.45 -39.08
CA ILE A 21 27.87 -6.11 -39.47
C ILE A 21 28.21 -5.17 -38.31
N ALA A 22 29.44 -4.64 -38.39
CA ALA A 22 29.79 -3.33 -37.90
C ALA A 22 30.39 -2.57 -39.10
N PHE A 23 30.01 -1.30 -39.23
CA PHE A 23 30.46 -0.30 -40.22
C PHE A 23 29.98 -0.47 -41.67
N VAL A 24 29.09 0.43 -42.12
CA VAL A 24 29.38 1.49 -43.11
C VAL A 24 28.35 2.62 -42.94
N THR A 25 28.87 3.84 -42.79
CA THR A 25 28.17 5.13 -42.77
C THR A 25 27.98 5.70 -44.19
N THR A 26 27.08 6.68 -44.30
CA THR A 26 27.00 7.80 -45.27
C THR A 26 25.97 7.77 -46.41
N SER A 27 25.14 8.82 -46.36
CA SER A 27 24.62 9.67 -47.45
C SER A 27 23.58 9.12 -48.43
N VAL A 28 22.33 9.61 -48.27
CA VAL A 28 21.65 10.37 -49.33
C VAL A 28 20.83 11.50 -48.70
N ALA A 29 21.17 12.73 -49.06
CA ALA A 29 20.34 13.92 -48.90
C ALA A 29 19.83 14.33 -50.29
N SER A 30 18.53 14.59 -50.47
CA SER A 30 18.02 15.62 -51.40
C SER A 30 16.50 15.84 -51.31
N THR A 31 16.13 17.04 -50.84
CA THR A 31 15.22 18.01 -51.46
C THR A 31 13.80 17.61 -51.92
N SER A 32 12.79 18.25 -51.33
CA SER A 32 11.89 19.16 -52.07
C SER A 32 11.10 20.07 -51.12
N SER A 33 11.00 21.35 -51.49
CA SER A 33 10.27 22.44 -50.80
C SER A 33 9.04 22.83 -51.68
N PRO A 34 8.22 23.84 -51.34
CA PRO A 34 6.76 23.73 -51.23
C PRO A 34 6.04 24.31 -52.46
N ARG A 35 4.73 24.06 -52.59
CA ARG A 35 3.86 24.85 -53.47
C ARG A 35 2.53 25.19 -52.81
N ASP A 36 2.25 26.48 -52.87
CA ASP A 36 1.00 27.17 -52.58
C ASP A 36 -0.19 26.64 -53.38
N ALA A 37 -1.39 26.72 -52.80
CA ALA A 37 -2.62 27.02 -53.53
C ALA A 37 -3.60 27.79 -52.61
N GLN A 38 -3.94 28.99 -53.07
CA GLN A 38 -4.93 29.92 -52.52
C GLN A 38 -6.37 29.58 -52.96
N GLY A 39 -7.35 30.14 -52.24
CA GLY A 39 -8.75 30.35 -52.67
C GLY A 39 -9.73 29.39 -51.96
N GLU A 40 -10.87 29.79 -51.40
CA GLU A 40 -11.69 31.00 -51.53
C GLU A 40 -12.52 31.22 -50.25
N ALA A 41 -12.84 32.49 -49.99
CA ALA A 41 -13.81 32.91 -48.99
C ALA A 41 -15.23 32.89 -49.57
N VAL A 42 -16.19 32.33 -48.83
CA VAL A 42 -17.62 32.60 -49.02
C VAL A 42 -18.24 33.05 -47.69
N LYS A 43 -19.12 34.03 -47.82
CA LYS A 43 -19.55 35.05 -46.86
C LYS A 43 -20.99 34.74 -46.42
N THR A 44 -21.35 35.22 -45.22
CA THR A 44 -22.73 35.55 -44.74
C THR A 44 -23.61 34.33 -44.32
N ARG A 45 -24.40 34.33 -43.23
CA ARG A 45 -25.18 35.39 -42.54
C ARG A 45 -25.35 35.15 -41.03
N LEU A 46 -25.28 36.25 -40.28
CA LEU A 46 -25.97 36.47 -39.01
C LEU A 46 -27.48 36.52 -39.21
N ILE A 47 -28.24 35.86 -38.32
CA ILE A 47 -29.60 36.25 -37.95
C ILE A 47 -29.70 36.14 -36.41
N SER A 48 -29.85 37.28 -35.75
CA SER A 48 -30.32 37.40 -34.36
C SER A 48 -31.82 37.13 -34.29
N PHE A 49 -32.34 36.63 -33.16
CA PHE A 49 -33.42 37.30 -32.41
C PHE A 49 -33.78 36.60 -31.07
N ASN A 50 -33.73 37.44 -30.03
CA ASN A 50 -34.59 37.61 -28.85
C ASN A 50 -34.75 36.55 -27.74
N LEU A 51 -34.37 37.04 -26.55
CA LEU A 51 -34.95 36.74 -25.24
C LEU A 51 -36.48 36.69 -25.25
N VAL A 52 -37.04 35.70 -24.55
CA VAL A 52 -38.25 35.87 -23.75
C VAL A 52 -38.00 35.26 -22.38
N ASP A 53 -38.33 36.08 -21.39
CA ASP A 53 -38.26 35.87 -19.94
C ASP A 53 -39.51 35.09 -19.47
N THR A 54 -39.33 34.04 -18.68
CA THR A 54 -40.40 33.46 -17.85
C THR A 54 -39.81 32.91 -16.55
N THR A 55 -40.27 33.52 -15.46
CA THR A 55 -40.01 33.30 -14.04
C THR A 55 -40.67 32.05 -13.45
N ALA A 56 -40.21 31.67 -12.24
CA ALA A 56 -40.77 30.75 -11.23
C ALA A 56 -40.47 29.25 -11.49
N GLU A 57 -40.04 28.42 -10.53
CA GLU A 57 -40.18 28.43 -9.07
C GLU A 57 -39.11 27.47 -8.49
N ILE A 58 -38.32 27.90 -7.48
CA ILE A 58 -37.35 27.06 -6.77
C ILE A 58 -37.92 26.75 -5.38
N SER A 59 -38.21 25.47 -5.14
CA SER A 59 -38.59 24.93 -3.84
C SER A 59 -37.36 24.75 -2.94
N GLN A 60 -37.37 25.41 -1.78
CA GLN A 60 -36.41 25.23 -0.68
C GLN A 60 -36.68 23.93 0.10
N PRO A 61 -35.65 23.31 0.71
CA PRO A 61 -35.84 22.50 1.91
C PRO A 61 -35.55 23.31 3.17
N ILE A 62 -36.50 23.22 4.09
CA ILE A 62 -36.61 23.80 5.42
C ILE A 62 -35.69 23.05 6.39
N TYR A 63 -34.74 23.74 7.03
CA TYR A 63 -34.27 23.43 8.39
C TYR A 63 -33.39 24.57 8.95
N GLU A 64 -33.87 25.27 9.99
CA GLU A 64 -33.14 26.29 10.74
C GLU A 64 -32.42 25.67 11.96
N PRO A 65 -31.18 26.08 12.28
CA PRO A 65 -30.62 25.92 13.62
C PRO A 65 -30.72 27.23 14.43
N GLU A 66 -31.55 27.23 15.48
CA GLU A 66 -31.57 28.29 16.49
C GLU A 66 -30.35 28.21 17.43
N ASN A 67 -29.91 29.38 17.89
CA ASN A 67 -28.92 29.68 18.94
C ASN A 67 -27.44 29.84 18.55
N GLN A 68 -27.11 30.99 17.95
CA GLN A 68 -25.83 31.67 18.18
C GLN A 68 -26.07 33.10 18.67
N LYS A 69 -25.64 33.37 19.92
CA LYS A 69 -25.55 34.73 20.46
C LYS A 69 -24.38 35.44 19.77
N ILE A 70 -24.72 36.36 18.88
CA ILE A 70 -23.81 37.28 18.22
C ILE A 70 -23.42 38.39 19.22
N VAL A 71 -22.12 38.54 19.48
CA VAL A 71 -21.56 39.76 20.07
C VAL A 71 -20.87 40.53 18.96
N HIS A 72 -21.48 41.64 18.55
CA HIS A 72 -20.90 42.63 17.66
C HIS A 72 -19.84 43.47 18.38
N LEU A 73 -18.64 43.59 17.81
CA LEU A 73 -17.77 44.75 18.03
C LEU A 73 -17.15 45.18 16.69
N SER A 74 -17.39 46.44 16.33
CA SER A 74 -16.92 47.15 15.14
C SER A 74 -15.47 47.64 15.29
N PRO A 75 -14.78 48.02 14.18
CA PRO A 75 -13.34 48.26 14.16
C PRO A 75 -12.97 49.69 14.56
N GLY A 76 -11.92 49.83 15.38
CA GLY A 76 -11.30 51.10 15.74
C GLY A 76 -9.80 51.09 15.43
N VAL A 77 -9.38 51.95 14.50
CA VAL A 77 -7.98 52.33 14.25
C VAL A 77 -7.60 53.41 15.27
N PRO A 78 -6.36 53.38 15.81
CA PRO A 78 -5.48 54.54 15.59
C PRO A 78 -4.02 54.17 15.25
N SER A 79 -3.45 55.03 14.42
CA SER A 79 -2.05 55.13 13.99
C SER A 79 -1.14 55.80 15.01
N GLU A 80 0.12 55.34 15.11
CA GLU A 80 1.38 56.06 15.40
C GLU A 80 2.45 54.93 15.47
N GLY A 81 3.60 54.89 14.79
CA GLY A 81 4.54 55.94 14.40
C GLY A 81 5.89 55.61 15.05
N SER A 82 6.69 54.69 14.50
CA SER A 82 8.11 54.50 14.90
C SER A 82 8.92 53.76 13.82
N SER A 83 10.05 54.35 13.50
CA SER A 83 11.00 54.09 12.43
C SER A 83 11.90 52.85 12.61
N SER A 84 12.20 52.22 11.47
CA SER A 84 13.46 51.56 11.06
C SER A 84 14.19 50.62 12.03
N ILE A 85 14.41 49.38 11.59
CA ILE A 85 15.72 48.75 11.36
C ILE A 85 15.45 47.44 10.58
N PHE A 86 16.05 47.30 9.41
CA PHE A 86 16.17 46.02 8.70
C PHE A 86 17.23 45.16 9.40
N PRO A 87 16.97 43.88 9.64
CA PRO A 87 18.02 42.87 9.63
C PRO A 87 17.89 42.06 8.35
N GLU A 88 18.90 42.19 7.49
CA GLU A 88 19.33 41.09 6.63
C GLU A 88 19.63 39.90 7.54
N ASP A 89 18.83 38.83 7.43
CA ASP A 89 19.30 37.49 7.73
C ASP A 89 18.57 36.53 6.78
N ALA A 90 19.21 36.28 5.65
CA ALA A 90 18.93 35.12 4.83
C ALA A 90 19.44 33.89 5.59
N SER A 91 18.66 33.40 6.56
CA SER A 91 18.91 32.10 7.16
C SER A 91 18.64 31.03 6.09
N THR A 92 19.72 30.49 5.52
CA THR A 92 19.68 29.20 4.84
C THR A 92 19.20 28.16 5.85
N ASN A 93 17.91 27.82 5.80
CA ASN A 93 17.32 26.69 6.52
C ASN A 93 17.89 25.39 5.96
N THR A 94 19.11 25.02 6.36
CA THR A 94 19.54 23.62 6.32
C THR A 94 18.85 22.93 7.49
N ALA A 95 17.92 22.01 7.21
CA ALA A 95 17.23 21.23 8.24
C ALA A 95 18.28 20.51 9.11
N SER A 96 18.43 20.93 10.37
CA SER A 96 19.35 20.25 11.30
C SER A 96 18.61 19.15 12.05
N TYR A 97 18.88 17.90 11.72
CA TYR A 97 18.34 16.75 12.46
C TYR A 97 19.07 16.55 13.79
N SER A 98 18.35 16.07 14.81
CA SER A 98 18.98 15.51 16.00
C SER A 98 19.76 14.23 15.67
N LEU A 99 20.75 13.87 16.49
CA LEU A 99 21.50 12.61 16.33
C LEU A 99 20.58 11.37 16.34
N THR A 100 19.47 11.43 17.06
CA THR A 100 18.50 10.33 17.11
C THR A 100 17.73 10.22 15.79
N GLU A 101 17.29 11.34 15.23
CA GLU A 101 16.63 11.39 13.93
C GLU A 101 17.58 10.92 12.82
N ALA A 102 18.81 11.44 12.79
CA ALA A 102 19.81 11.03 11.81
C ALA A 102 20.06 9.52 11.83
N ASN A 103 20.11 8.90 13.01
CA ASN A 103 20.27 7.45 13.14
C ASN A 103 19.06 6.66 12.61
N ILE A 104 17.84 7.16 12.82
CA ILE A 104 16.62 6.50 12.33
C ILE A 104 16.51 6.59 10.81
N LEU A 105 16.80 7.76 10.25
CA LEU A 105 16.81 7.94 8.80
C LEU A 105 17.87 7.03 8.16
N GLN A 106 19.06 6.92 8.76
CA GLN A 106 20.09 5.97 8.35
C GLN A 106 19.62 4.51 8.42
N ASP A 107 18.90 4.11 9.47
CA ASP A 107 18.30 2.79 9.58
C ASP A 107 17.25 2.55 8.47
N LEU A 108 16.48 3.57 8.09
CA LEU A 108 15.51 3.47 6.99
C LEU A 108 16.19 3.30 5.64
N HIS A 109 17.20 4.12 5.33
CA HIS A 109 18.04 3.99 4.13
C HIS A 109 18.67 2.59 4.03
N SER A 110 19.27 2.12 5.14
CA SER A 110 19.89 0.79 5.21
C SER A 110 18.87 -0.32 4.98
N SER A 111 17.69 -0.22 5.60
CA SER A 111 16.63 -1.22 5.47
C SER A 111 16.08 -1.31 4.04
N LEU A 112 15.86 -0.17 3.39
CA LEU A 112 15.43 -0.10 1.99
C LEU A 112 16.52 -0.62 1.04
N SER A 113 17.77 -0.23 1.29
CA SER A 113 18.93 -0.72 0.53
C SER A 113 19.07 -2.23 0.61
N THR A 114 19.03 -2.83 1.80
CA THR A 114 19.03 -4.30 1.95
C THR A 114 17.86 -4.95 1.20
N MET A 115 16.67 -4.34 1.22
CA MET A 115 15.51 -4.86 0.51
C MET A 115 15.75 -4.88 -1.01
N GLN A 116 16.18 -3.75 -1.57
CA GLN A 116 16.34 -3.61 -3.02
C GLN A 116 17.61 -4.28 -3.56
N ASP A 117 18.73 -4.24 -2.84
CA ASP A 117 19.99 -4.79 -3.32
C ASP A 117 20.06 -6.32 -3.16
N HIS A 118 19.36 -6.90 -2.18
CA HIS A 118 19.41 -8.35 -1.92
C HIS A 118 18.26 -9.14 -2.57
N TYR A 119 17.06 -8.55 -2.67
CA TYR A 119 15.86 -9.29 -3.05
C TYR A 119 15.27 -8.88 -4.41
N PHE A 120 15.66 -7.73 -4.98
CA PHE A 120 15.13 -7.27 -6.26
C PHE A 120 16.07 -7.61 -7.42
N GLU A 121 15.57 -8.42 -8.36
CA GLU A 121 16.32 -8.80 -9.56
C GLU A 121 16.04 -7.79 -10.69
N VAL A 122 16.91 -6.79 -10.84
CA VAL A 122 16.73 -5.67 -11.80
C VAL A 122 16.51 -6.14 -13.23
N TRP A 123 17.19 -7.22 -13.65
CA TRP A 123 17.11 -7.73 -15.03
C TRP A 123 15.78 -8.42 -15.34
N ILE A 124 15.06 -8.91 -14.33
CA ILE A 124 13.68 -9.41 -14.48
C ILE A 124 12.67 -8.29 -14.19
N GLY A 125 13.05 -7.35 -13.32
CA GLY A 125 12.14 -6.38 -12.74
C GLY A 125 11.21 -7.01 -11.72
N LYS A 126 11.67 -7.94 -10.86
CA LYS A 126 10.80 -8.51 -9.81
C LYS A 126 11.54 -9.01 -8.58
N TYR A 127 10.80 -9.17 -7.49
CA TYR A 127 11.22 -9.88 -6.30
C TYR A 127 11.00 -11.38 -6.51
N THR A 128 12.03 -12.13 -6.89
CA THR A 128 11.90 -13.53 -7.34
C THR A 128 11.49 -14.53 -6.27
N THR A 129 11.65 -14.16 -5.00
CA THR A 129 11.27 -14.98 -3.84
C THR A 129 9.91 -14.60 -3.26
N ALA A 130 9.32 -13.49 -3.72
CA ALA A 130 7.95 -13.11 -3.38
C ALA A 130 6.95 -13.92 -4.20
N ILE A 131 5.75 -14.11 -3.65
CA ILE A 131 4.56 -14.49 -4.43
C ILE A 131 3.90 -13.22 -4.95
N ASP A 132 2.97 -13.36 -5.90
CA ASP A 132 2.51 -12.22 -6.70
C ASP A 132 1.94 -11.06 -5.85
N TRP A 133 1.03 -11.35 -4.92
CA TRP A 133 0.45 -10.31 -4.07
C TRP A 133 1.44 -9.76 -3.03
N THR A 134 2.35 -10.57 -2.49
CA THR A 134 3.40 -10.06 -1.57
C THR A 134 4.40 -9.17 -2.31
N GLY A 135 4.66 -9.45 -3.59
CA GLY A 135 5.41 -8.57 -4.47
C GLY A 135 4.76 -7.20 -4.63
N ALA A 136 3.45 -7.15 -4.84
CA ALA A 136 2.70 -5.89 -4.97
C ALA A 136 2.77 -5.06 -3.66
N VAL A 137 2.64 -5.73 -2.51
CA VAL A 137 2.79 -5.11 -1.19
C VAL A 137 4.21 -4.58 -0.96
N VAL A 138 5.24 -5.35 -1.31
CA VAL A 138 6.64 -4.91 -1.16
C VAL A 138 6.93 -3.71 -2.07
N SER A 139 6.41 -3.69 -3.30
CA SER A 139 6.52 -2.53 -4.19
C SER A 139 5.80 -1.29 -3.62
N THR A 140 4.67 -1.49 -2.95
CA THR A 140 3.97 -0.43 -2.21
C THR A 140 4.87 0.17 -1.13
N TYR A 141 5.61 -0.65 -0.38
CA TYR A 141 6.56 -0.16 0.63
C TYR A 141 7.70 0.66 0.02
N VAL A 142 8.17 0.33 -1.19
CA VAL A 142 9.17 1.15 -1.88
C VAL A 142 8.60 2.54 -2.15
N SER A 143 7.46 2.65 -2.84
CA SER A 143 6.83 3.93 -3.19
C SER A 143 6.52 4.78 -1.94
N ALA A 144 6.02 4.15 -0.88
CA ALA A 144 5.74 4.83 0.38
C ALA A 144 7.01 5.31 1.11
N THR A 145 8.10 4.55 1.02
CA THR A 145 9.39 4.93 1.59
C THR A 145 10.03 6.04 0.77
N LEU A 146 9.95 6.01 -0.55
CA LEU A 146 10.42 7.09 -1.41
C LEU A 146 9.66 8.40 -1.16
N SER A 147 8.34 8.33 -0.92
CA SER A 147 7.56 9.50 -0.47
C SER A 147 8.09 10.06 0.85
N THR A 148 8.45 9.18 1.79
CA THR A 148 9.00 9.57 3.10
C THR A 148 10.38 10.21 2.97
N LEU A 149 11.25 9.65 2.12
CA LEU A 149 12.59 10.21 1.85
C LEU A 149 12.50 11.54 1.09
N SER A 150 11.57 11.67 0.15
CA SER A 150 11.31 12.94 -0.54
C SER A 150 10.88 14.03 0.45
N GLN A 151 10.05 13.69 1.43
CA GLN A 151 9.54 14.65 2.42
C GLN A 151 10.50 14.92 3.57
N SER A 152 11.58 14.14 3.73
CA SER A 152 12.53 14.36 4.83
C SER A 152 13.29 15.67 4.63
N LEU A 153 13.70 15.99 3.39
CA LEU A 153 14.49 17.17 3.07
C LEU A 153 13.73 18.15 2.17
N SER A 154 13.84 19.45 2.47
CA SER A 154 13.30 20.52 1.61
C SER A 154 14.36 20.97 0.59
N TYR A 155 14.15 20.67 -0.69
CA TYR A 155 15.01 21.07 -1.79
C TYR A 155 14.23 21.28 -3.11
N THR A 156 14.82 21.92 -4.11
CA THR A 156 14.18 22.17 -5.42
C THR A 156 15.08 21.73 -6.58
N MET A 157 14.48 21.16 -7.61
CA MET A 157 15.10 20.58 -8.81
C MET A 157 14.52 21.18 -10.11
N PRO A 158 15.32 21.30 -11.19
CA PRO A 158 16.78 21.20 -11.16
C PRO A 158 17.32 22.33 -10.29
N GLY A 159 18.30 22.03 -9.44
CA GLY A 159 18.87 23.00 -8.50
C GLY A 159 19.12 24.33 -9.20
N THR A 160 18.81 25.45 -8.54
CA THR A 160 19.09 26.77 -9.11
C THR A 160 20.53 26.74 -9.62
N PHE A 161 20.75 27.00 -10.92
CA PHE A 161 22.08 27.28 -11.49
C PHE A 161 22.63 28.61 -10.96
N ASP A 162 22.33 28.92 -9.70
CA ASP A 162 22.89 29.98 -8.93
C ASP A 162 24.28 29.52 -8.50
N LYS A 163 25.30 30.04 -9.19
CA LYS A 163 26.71 29.81 -8.86
C LYS A 163 27.05 30.17 -7.41
N SER A 164 26.20 30.91 -6.70
CA SER A 164 26.38 31.30 -5.30
C SER A 164 25.73 30.33 -4.30
N ARG A 165 24.78 29.49 -4.72
CA ARG A 165 24.22 28.40 -3.89
C ARG A 165 25.05 27.13 -4.08
N LYS A 166 25.73 26.70 -3.01
CA LYS A 166 26.32 25.35 -2.98
C LYS A 166 25.20 24.33 -3.16
N LEU A 167 25.39 23.42 -4.10
CA LEU A 167 24.55 22.24 -4.26
C LEU A 167 24.52 21.48 -2.93
N ASP A 168 23.33 21.24 -2.42
CA ASP A 168 23.13 20.45 -1.23
C ASP A 168 23.47 18.99 -1.57
N VAL A 169 24.63 18.53 -1.08
CA VAL A 169 25.13 17.17 -1.32
C VAL A 169 24.16 16.14 -0.75
N GLU A 170 23.49 16.45 0.36
CA GLU A 170 22.52 15.57 0.99
C GLU A 170 21.27 15.43 0.11
N ALA A 171 20.74 16.54 -0.39
CA ALA A 171 19.63 16.53 -1.34
C ALA A 171 19.96 15.76 -2.62
N GLN A 172 21.18 15.89 -3.16
CA GLN A 172 21.61 15.10 -4.33
C GLN A 172 21.68 13.60 -4.03
N MET A 173 22.15 13.22 -2.84
CA MET A 173 22.23 11.81 -2.45
C MET A 173 20.84 11.19 -2.35
N VAL A 174 19.90 11.88 -1.69
CA VAL A 174 18.50 11.44 -1.58
C VAL A 174 17.84 11.38 -2.95
N GLU A 175 18.05 12.38 -3.80
CA GLU A 175 17.51 12.41 -5.16
C GLU A 175 18.06 11.26 -6.03
N ASN A 176 19.35 10.93 -5.92
CA ASN A 176 19.94 9.80 -6.63
C ASN A 176 19.36 8.46 -6.15
N GLU A 177 19.11 8.32 -4.85
CA GLU A 177 18.48 7.14 -4.27
C GLU A 177 17.02 6.99 -4.70
N ILE A 178 16.26 8.10 -4.69
CA ILE A 178 14.90 8.17 -5.21
C ILE A 178 14.86 7.71 -6.67
N ASN A 179 15.73 8.25 -7.51
CA ASN A 179 15.77 7.89 -8.93
C ASN A 179 16.21 6.43 -9.15
N LYS A 180 17.17 5.91 -8.35
CA LYS A 180 17.60 4.49 -8.37
C LYS A 180 16.42 3.56 -8.12
N TYR A 181 15.68 3.78 -7.04
CA TYR A 181 14.59 2.87 -6.64
C TYR A 181 13.28 3.13 -7.38
N PHE A 182 13.06 4.35 -7.89
CA PHE A 182 12.00 4.61 -8.85
C PHE A 182 12.23 3.82 -10.15
N ALA A 183 13.46 3.78 -10.66
CA ALA A 183 13.78 2.95 -11.83
C ALA A 183 13.46 1.47 -11.58
N GLN A 184 13.72 0.95 -10.37
CA GLN A 184 13.33 -0.41 -9.98
C GLN A 184 11.81 -0.59 -9.87
N THR A 185 11.08 0.42 -9.36
CA THR A 185 9.59 0.43 -9.34
C THR A 185 9.02 0.41 -10.77
N SER A 186 9.63 1.17 -11.69
CA SER A 186 9.24 1.14 -13.11
C SER A 186 9.55 -0.21 -13.77
N ALA A 187 10.67 -0.86 -13.42
CA ALA A 187 10.97 -2.21 -13.87
C ALA A 187 9.96 -3.22 -13.30
N TYR A 188 9.55 -3.06 -12.04
CA TYR A 188 8.54 -3.88 -11.39
C TYR A 188 7.20 -3.84 -12.12
N TYR A 189 6.78 -2.68 -12.61
CA TYR A 189 5.56 -2.58 -13.42
C TYR A 189 5.53 -3.55 -14.60
N PHE A 190 6.67 -3.73 -15.28
CA PHE A 190 6.79 -4.67 -16.40
C PHE A 190 7.04 -6.11 -15.97
N GLY A 191 7.69 -6.33 -14.82
CA GLY A 191 8.00 -7.67 -14.30
C GLY A 191 6.90 -8.30 -13.43
N GLU A 192 5.92 -7.53 -12.96
CA GLU A 192 4.75 -8.02 -12.22
C GLU A 192 3.91 -8.95 -13.12
N ASP A 193 3.60 -10.16 -12.62
CA ASP A 193 2.78 -11.16 -13.30
C ASP A 193 1.29 -10.80 -13.23
N HIS A 194 0.96 -9.63 -13.76
CA HIS A 194 -0.37 -9.08 -13.79
C HIS A 194 -1.34 -9.93 -14.62
N PHE A 195 -0.86 -10.87 -15.45
CA PHE A 195 -1.73 -11.84 -16.11
C PHE A 195 -2.20 -12.92 -15.13
N ALA A 196 -1.29 -13.48 -14.33
CA ALA A 196 -1.65 -14.46 -13.31
C ALA A 196 -2.57 -13.85 -12.23
N ILE A 197 -2.26 -12.65 -11.73
CA ILE A 197 -3.01 -12.03 -10.62
C ILE A 197 -4.49 -11.79 -10.98
N ARG A 198 -4.81 -11.50 -12.24
CA ARG A 198 -6.20 -11.35 -12.72
C ARG A 198 -7.06 -12.60 -12.52
N MET A 199 -6.42 -13.75 -12.33
CA MET A 199 -7.07 -15.03 -12.11
C MET A 199 -6.87 -15.51 -10.67
N GLN A 200 -6.46 -14.65 -9.73
CA GLN A 200 -6.30 -14.97 -8.31
C GLN A 200 -7.54 -14.52 -7.51
N ALA A 201 -7.46 -14.47 -6.19
CA ALA A 201 -8.57 -14.03 -5.35
C ALA A 201 -8.71 -12.50 -5.39
N PHE A 202 -9.85 -11.98 -4.92
CA PHE A 202 -10.13 -10.56 -5.05
C PHE A 202 -9.25 -9.68 -4.16
N ASP A 203 -8.76 -10.21 -3.04
CA ASP A 203 -7.73 -9.55 -2.22
C ASP A 203 -6.40 -9.40 -2.97
N ASP A 204 -5.94 -10.44 -3.68
CA ASP A 204 -4.71 -10.36 -4.51
C ASP A 204 -4.79 -9.20 -5.51
N MET A 205 -5.95 -9.04 -6.17
CA MET A 205 -6.18 -7.96 -7.12
C MET A 205 -6.17 -6.57 -6.45
N LEU A 206 -6.75 -6.46 -5.24
CA LEU A 206 -6.85 -5.18 -4.54
C LEU A 206 -5.51 -4.68 -4.00
N TRP A 207 -4.56 -5.58 -3.71
CA TRP A 207 -3.18 -5.19 -3.40
C TRP A 207 -2.52 -4.46 -4.56
N VAL A 208 -2.75 -4.92 -5.80
CA VAL A 208 -2.26 -4.26 -7.02
C VAL A 208 -2.86 -2.87 -7.16
N VAL A 209 -4.16 -2.70 -6.91
CA VAL A 209 -4.83 -1.38 -6.95
C VAL A 209 -4.16 -0.39 -5.99
N LEU A 210 -4.00 -0.79 -4.72
CA LEU A 210 -3.39 0.09 -3.71
C LEU A 210 -1.93 0.43 -4.04
N GLY A 211 -1.14 -0.54 -4.53
CA GLY A 211 0.26 -0.32 -4.86
C GLY A 211 0.47 0.69 -5.98
N TRP A 212 -0.32 0.62 -7.06
CA TRP A 212 -0.18 1.55 -8.18
C TRP A 212 -0.77 2.94 -7.90
N LEU A 213 -1.76 3.03 -7.00
CA LEU A 213 -2.21 4.33 -6.46
C LEU A 213 -1.13 4.96 -5.59
N GLU A 214 -0.48 4.22 -4.68
CA GLU A 214 0.63 4.72 -3.86
C GLU A 214 1.80 5.23 -4.74
N ALA A 215 2.17 4.48 -5.79
CA ALA A 215 3.20 4.90 -6.73
C ALA A 215 2.83 6.20 -7.46
N THR A 216 1.56 6.37 -7.84
CA THR A 216 1.07 7.59 -8.47
C THR A 216 1.11 8.78 -7.50
N MET A 217 0.65 8.59 -6.27
CA MET A 217 0.68 9.61 -5.21
C MET A 217 2.12 10.06 -4.89
N PHE A 218 3.07 9.12 -4.87
CA PHE A 218 4.49 9.42 -4.72
C PHE A 218 4.98 10.34 -5.85
N ILE A 219 4.70 10.00 -7.11
CA ILE A 219 5.12 10.78 -8.27
C ILE A 219 4.57 12.20 -8.22
N GLU A 220 3.27 12.35 -7.93
CA GLU A 220 2.62 13.66 -7.83
C GLU A 220 3.22 14.48 -6.68
N SER A 221 3.30 13.92 -5.47
CA SER A 221 3.84 14.62 -4.30
C SER A 221 5.30 15.03 -4.48
N HIS A 222 6.14 14.16 -5.06
CA HIS A 222 7.55 14.47 -5.28
C HIS A 222 7.72 15.56 -6.36
N SER A 223 6.92 15.48 -7.43
CA SER A 223 6.93 16.48 -8.50
C SER A 223 6.51 17.86 -8.00
N ASP A 224 5.43 17.93 -7.21
CA ASP A 224 4.91 19.17 -6.65
C ASP A 224 5.89 19.80 -5.64
N ASN A 225 6.51 19.00 -4.79
CA ASN A 225 7.40 19.49 -3.74
C ASN A 225 8.77 19.93 -4.26
N HIS A 226 9.30 19.27 -5.30
CA HIS A 226 10.69 19.47 -5.70
C HIS A 226 10.86 19.99 -7.13
N TYR A 227 9.95 19.75 -8.08
CA TYR A 227 10.18 20.06 -9.50
C TYR A 227 9.37 21.24 -10.06
N MET A 228 8.45 21.84 -9.28
CA MET A 228 7.58 22.92 -9.77
C MET A 228 7.39 24.11 -8.81
N PRO A 229 8.23 25.16 -8.87
CA PRO A 229 7.87 26.45 -8.27
C PRO A 229 7.21 27.45 -9.25
N ASP A 230 7.51 27.41 -10.55
CA ASP A 230 7.01 28.42 -11.51
C ASP A 230 6.69 27.86 -12.91
N LYS A 231 5.44 28.07 -13.33
CA LYS A 231 4.76 27.50 -14.53
C LYS A 231 5.34 27.88 -15.90
N ALA A 232 6.51 28.51 -15.98
CA ALA A 232 7.03 29.03 -17.26
C ALA A 232 8.15 28.19 -17.88
N SER A 233 8.89 27.37 -17.12
CA SER A 233 10.02 26.60 -17.68
C SER A 233 10.44 25.32 -16.94
N GLY A 234 9.83 24.98 -15.80
CA GLY A 234 10.16 23.76 -15.06
C GLY A 234 9.65 22.51 -15.78
N LYS A 235 10.53 21.58 -16.14
CA LYS A 235 10.12 20.25 -16.62
C LYS A 235 9.63 19.45 -15.42
N ALA A 236 8.45 18.83 -15.54
CA ALA A 236 7.97 17.86 -14.56
C ALA A 236 9.00 16.76 -14.33
N TRP A 237 9.02 16.17 -13.12
CA TRP A 237 9.87 15.02 -12.84
C TRP A 237 9.56 13.91 -13.84
N HIS A 238 10.61 13.29 -14.39
CA HIS A 238 10.48 12.35 -15.51
C HIS A 238 9.55 11.17 -15.20
N ALA A 239 9.40 10.80 -13.92
CA ALA A 239 8.49 9.76 -13.47
C ALA A 239 7.01 10.04 -13.82
N SER A 240 6.63 11.31 -14.01
CA SER A 240 5.26 11.71 -14.37
C SER A 240 4.73 11.01 -15.63
N GLN A 241 5.62 10.58 -16.53
CA GLN A 241 5.24 9.84 -17.74
C GLN A 241 4.65 8.45 -17.46
N PHE A 242 4.87 7.89 -16.26
CA PHE A 242 4.36 6.57 -15.87
C PHE A 242 2.97 6.63 -15.22
N VAL A 243 2.51 7.81 -14.79
CA VAL A 243 1.22 7.98 -14.12
C VAL A 243 0.05 7.37 -14.92
N PRO A 244 -0.08 7.60 -16.25
CA PRO A 244 -1.16 6.98 -17.02
C PRO A 244 -1.13 5.45 -16.99
N ALA A 245 0.06 4.84 -17.06
CA ALA A 245 0.19 3.38 -17.05
C ALA A 245 -0.16 2.78 -15.68
N PHE A 246 0.27 3.43 -14.59
CA PHE A 246 -0.02 3.01 -13.22
C PHE A 246 -1.51 3.16 -12.91
N ALA A 247 -2.11 4.29 -13.29
CA ALA A 247 -3.55 4.54 -13.17
C ALA A 247 -4.36 3.50 -13.95
N HIS A 248 -3.97 3.22 -15.19
CA HIS A 248 -4.61 2.20 -16.00
C HIS A 248 -4.62 0.83 -15.33
N ARG A 249 -3.48 0.39 -14.77
CA ARG A 249 -3.41 -0.88 -14.03
C ARG A 249 -4.29 -0.88 -12.78
N ALA A 250 -4.28 0.21 -12.01
CA ALA A 250 -5.16 0.34 -10.85
C ALA A 250 -6.65 0.22 -11.22
N ARG A 251 -7.09 0.89 -12.29
CA ARG A 251 -8.48 0.83 -12.75
C ARG A 251 -8.88 -0.58 -13.20
N VAL A 252 -8.08 -1.22 -14.06
CA VAL A 252 -8.38 -2.56 -14.58
C VAL A 252 -8.50 -3.58 -13.44
N PHE A 253 -7.58 -3.56 -12.47
CA PHE A 253 -7.65 -4.46 -11.34
C PHE A 253 -8.82 -4.14 -10.39
N TYR A 254 -9.17 -2.87 -10.21
CA TYR A 254 -10.32 -2.47 -9.41
C TYR A 254 -11.64 -2.98 -10.02
N GLU A 255 -11.84 -2.77 -11.32
CA GLU A 255 -13.04 -3.22 -12.05
C GLU A 255 -13.16 -4.75 -12.10
N LEU A 256 -12.05 -5.47 -12.07
CA LEU A 256 -12.06 -6.93 -11.88
C LEU A 256 -12.44 -7.30 -10.44
N ALA A 257 -11.84 -6.63 -9.46
CA ALA A 257 -12.05 -6.95 -8.05
C ALA A 257 -13.47 -6.65 -7.57
N GLU A 258 -14.05 -5.51 -7.97
CA GLU A 258 -15.36 -5.07 -7.49
C GLU A 258 -16.50 -6.04 -7.81
N LYS A 259 -16.31 -6.92 -8.80
CA LYS A 259 -17.24 -8.01 -9.13
C LYS A 259 -17.39 -9.02 -7.99
N GLY A 260 -16.48 -9.01 -7.02
CA GLY A 260 -16.57 -9.82 -5.81
C GLY A 260 -17.59 -9.34 -4.79
N TRP A 261 -18.11 -8.12 -4.94
CA TRP A 261 -19.17 -7.61 -4.07
C TRP A 261 -20.51 -8.25 -4.43
N ASP A 262 -21.22 -8.78 -3.45
CA ASP A 262 -22.59 -9.26 -3.64
C ASP A 262 -23.50 -8.88 -2.48
N TRP A 263 -24.74 -8.51 -2.81
CA TRP A 263 -25.77 -8.10 -1.85
C TRP A 263 -26.63 -9.27 -1.34
N ARG A 264 -26.52 -10.44 -1.98
CA ARG A 264 -27.39 -11.59 -1.69
C ARG A 264 -26.90 -12.35 -0.47
N LEU A 265 -25.61 -12.63 -0.40
CA LEU A 265 -25.02 -13.35 0.71
C LEU A 265 -24.65 -12.34 1.79
N CYS A 266 -25.05 -12.62 3.02
CA CYS A 266 -24.69 -11.88 4.22
C CYS A 266 -25.12 -10.40 4.19
N GLY A 267 -26.12 -10.07 3.37
CA GLY A 267 -26.61 -8.70 3.18
C GLY A 267 -25.57 -7.75 2.57
N GLY A 268 -24.52 -8.27 1.92
CA GLY A 268 -23.41 -7.48 1.41
C GLY A 268 -22.05 -8.17 1.58
N GLY A 269 -21.01 -7.42 1.26
CA GLY A 269 -19.63 -7.82 1.46
C GLY A 269 -19.01 -8.43 0.20
N MET A 270 -17.69 -8.40 0.16
CA MET A 270 -16.86 -9.09 -0.81
C MET A 270 -16.74 -10.56 -0.46
N THR A 271 -17.00 -11.42 -1.43
CA THR A 271 -16.55 -12.82 -1.37
C THR A 271 -15.04 -12.85 -1.60
N TRP A 272 -14.31 -13.75 -0.94
CA TRP A 272 -12.85 -13.84 -1.07
C TRP A 272 -12.41 -14.30 -2.47
N ASN A 273 -12.88 -15.47 -2.89
CA ASN A 273 -12.53 -16.09 -4.16
C ASN A 273 -13.80 -16.68 -4.80
N PRO A 274 -14.15 -16.30 -6.03
CA PRO A 274 -15.40 -16.73 -6.66
C PRO A 274 -15.40 -18.22 -7.04
N ARG A 275 -14.24 -18.89 -7.00
CA ARG A 275 -14.09 -20.32 -7.32
C ARG A 275 -14.20 -21.23 -6.10
N LEU A 276 -14.24 -20.66 -4.90
CA LEU A 276 -14.35 -21.40 -3.66
C LEU A 276 -15.75 -21.24 -3.05
N LEU A 277 -16.00 -21.97 -1.96
CA LEU A 277 -17.22 -21.73 -1.18
C LEU A 277 -17.24 -20.30 -0.68
N PRO A 278 -18.44 -19.67 -0.58
CA PRO A 278 -18.55 -18.33 -0.07
C PRO A 278 -17.85 -18.20 1.28
N TYR A 279 -16.83 -17.35 1.27
CA TYR A 279 -16.11 -16.92 2.45
C TYR A 279 -16.02 -15.40 2.40
N LYS A 280 -16.68 -14.74 3.35
CA LYS A 280 -16.63 -13.29 3.53
C LYS A 280 -15.54 -13.02 4.56
N ASN A 281 -14.32 -12.78 4.11
CA ASN A 281 -13.20 -12.51 5.01
C ASN A 281 -13.02 -11.01 5.25
N ALA A 282 -12.37 -10.68 6.36
CA ALA A 282 -12.07 -9.30 6.72
C ALA A 282 -11.13 -8.66 5.68
N ILE A 283 -10.07 -9.35 5.28
CA ILE A 283 -9.03 -8.76 4.43
C ILE A 283 -9.57 -8.27 3.08
N THR A 284 -10.34 -9.08 2.35
CA THR A 284 -10.87 -8.69 1.03
C THR A 284 -11.83 -7.51 1.16
N ASN A 285 -12.65 -7.48 2.21
CA ASN A 285 -13.58 -6.38 2.47
C ASN A 285 -12.87 -5.08 2.86
N GLN A 286 -11.86 -5.17 3.74
CA GLN A 286 -11.07 -4.01 4.15
C GLN A 286 -10.27 -3.44 2.99
N LEU A 287 -9.67 -4.31 2.16
CA LEU A 287 -9.00 -3.92 0.93
C LEU A 287 -9.96 -3.24 -0.04
N PHE A 288 -11.18 -3.76 -0.20
CA PHE A 288 -12.16 -3.16 -1.09
C PHE A 288 -12.57 -1.76 -0.62
N ILE A 289 -12.76 -1.56 0.69
CA ILE A 289 -13.05 -0.24 1.27
C ILE A 289 -11.88 0.72 1.01
N SER A 290 -10.66 0.30 1.38
CA SER A 290 -9.46 1.13 1.25
C SER A 290 -9.13 1.45 -0.21
N ALA A 291 -9.24 0.47 -1.12
CA ALA A 291 -9.05 0.68 -2.55
C ALA A 291 -10.13 1.58 -3.14
N SER A 292 -11.39 1.37 -2.78
CA SER A 292 -12.50 2.21 -3.29
C SER A 292 -12.33 3.67 -2.89
N ILE A 293 -12.00 3.95 -1.63
CA ILE A 293 -11.81 5.33 -1.21
C ILE A 293 -10.51 5.95 -1.79
N SER A 294 -9.45 5.16 -1.93
CA SER A 294 -8.23 5.61 -2.60
C SER A 294 -8.46 5.87 -4.10
N MET A 295 -9.29 5.06 -4.78
CA MET A 295 -9.72 5.34 -6.15
C MET A 295 -10.51 6.66 -6.21
N TYR A 296 -11.41 6.92 -5.25
CA TYR A 296 -12.15 8.18 -5.23
C TYR A 296 -11.23 9.40 -5.02
N LEU A 297 -10.27 9.33 -4.09
CA LEU A 297 -9.45 10.47 -3.67
C LEU A 297 -8.20 10.69 -4.54
N HIS A 298 -7.60 9.62 -5.07
CA HIS A 298 -6.23 9.63 -5.60
C HIS A 298 -6.12 9.11 -7.04
N PHE A 299 -7.18 8.54 -7.61
CA PHE A 299 -7.13 8.09 -9.00
C PHE A 299 -7.03 9.30 -9.96
N PRO A 300 -5.97 9.40 -10.79
CA PRO A 300 -5.79 10.53 -11.69
C PRO A 300 -6.63 10.43 -12.98
N GLY A 301 -7.53 9.44 -13.09
CA GLY A 301 -8.25 9.12 -14.31
C GLY A 301 -7.45 8.21 -15.23
N ASP A 302 -8.13 7.63 -16.22
CA ASP A 302 -7.52 6.79 -17.24
C ASP A 302 -8.19 7.04 -18.59
N GLU A 303 -7.38 7.47 -19.56
CA GLU A 303 -7.82 7.72 -20.94
C GLU A 303 -7.66 6.47 -21.82
N ASN A 304 -6.96 5.44 -21.34
CA ASN A 304 -6.81 4.17 -22.06
C ASN A 304 -8.06 3.31 -21.87
N CYS A 305 -8.87 3.25 -22.93
CA CYS A 305 -10.12 2.50 -22.95
C CYS A 305 -9.91 0.99 -23.04
N SER A 306 -8.75 0.52 -23.50
CA SER A 306 -8.51 -0.91 -23.66
C SER A 306 -8.23 -1.57 -22.31
N PRO A 307 -9.03 -2.56 -21.86
CA PRO A 307 -8.73 -3.29 -20.64
C PRO A 307 -7.41 -4.09 -20.73
N PHE A 308 -6.91 -4.34 -21.96
CA PHE A 308 -5.72 -5.14 -22.23
C PHE A 308 -4.95 -4.57 -23.45
N LEU A 309 -3.79 -3.95 -23.24
CA LEU A 309 -2.99 -3.41 -24.34
C LEU A 309 -2.54 -4.49 -25.34
N THR A 310 -2.90 -4.32 -26.62
CA THR A 310 -2.09 -4.71 -27.78
C THR A 310 -2.16 -3.66 -28.89
N ALA A 311 -1.01 -3.04 -29.24
CA ALA A 311 -0.87 -2.15 -30.41
C ALA A 311 -1.06 -2.87 -31.76
N TYR A 312 -1.17 -4.21 -31.75
CA TYR A 312 -1.54 -5.00 -32.92
C TYR A 312 -2.98 -4.77 -33.38
N ASP A 313 -3.88 -4.34 -32.48
CA ASP A 313 -5.29 -4.07 -32.83
C ASP A 313 -5.48 -2.71 -33.54
N ALA A 314 -4.49 -1.81 -33.48
CA ALA A 314 -4.54 -0.53 -34.20
C ALA A 314 -4.24 -0.67 -35.71
N SER A 315 -3.81 -1.85 -36.17
CA SER A 315 -3.34 -2.09 -37.55
C SER A 315 -4.31 -2.85 -38.44
N ARG A 316 -5.51 -3.19 -37.95
CA ARG A 316 -6.55 -3.80 -38.79
C ARG A 316 -7.25 -2.73 -39.63
N PRO A 317 -7.33 -2.89 -40.97
CA PRO A 317 -8.05 -1.96 -41.81
C PRO A 317 -9.54 -1.96 -41.43
N GLN A 318 -10.07 -0.75 -41.25
CA GLN A 318 -11.46 -0.44 -40.95
C GLN A 318 -12.39 -0.91 -42.07
N GLU A 319 -12.87 -2.13 -42.00
CA GLU A 319 -14.09 -2.55 -42.70
C GLU A 319 -15.09 -3.07 -41.64
N GLU A 320 -16.06 -2.20 -41.33
CA GLU A 320 -17.39 -2.53 -40.79
C GLU A 320 -17.48 -3.42 -39.53
N GLN A 321 -16.71 -3.10 -38.49
CA GLN A 321 -17.08 -3.45 -37.10
C GLN A 321 -17.00 -2.21 -36.21
N GLN A 322 -18.15 -1.54 -36.12
CA GLN A 322 -18.61 -0.67 -35.02
C GLN A 322 -17.54 0.08 -34.23
N LEU A 323 -17.21 1.27 -34.75
CA LEU A 323 -16.63 2.40 -34.03
C LEU A 323 -17.61 2.88 -32.93
N ASP A 324 -17.67 2.20 -31.78
CA ASP A 324 -18.35 2.71 -30.55
C ASP A 324 -17.86 2.03 -29.24
N ASP A 325 -16.67 1.41 -29.19
CA ASP A 325 -16.19 0.71 -27.99
C ASP A 325 -15.66 1.65 -26.87
N CYS A 326 -15.83 2.96 -27.03
CA CYS A 326 -15.59 3.98 -26.00
C CYS A 326 -16.89 4.57 -25.43
N ASP A 327 -18.05 3.93 -25.68
CA ASP A 327 -19.36 4.41 -25.26
C ASP A 327 -19.77 3.90 -23.86
N GLU A 328 -18.93 3.08 -23.20
CA GLU A 328 -19.04 2.85 -21.75
C GLU A 328 -18.38 4.01 -20.99
N GLN A 329 -19.14 4.62 -20.07
CA GLN A 329 -18.70 5.70 -19.19
C GLN A 329 -17.43 5.30 -18.41
N LEU A 330 -16.26 5.62 -18.96
CA LEU A 330 -14.99 5.48 -18.27
C LEU A 330 -15.06 6.27 -16.97
N ARG A 331 -14.86 5.56 -15.85
CA ARG A 331 -14.92 6.15 -14.51
C ARG A 331 -13.81 7.18 -14.37
N GLY A 332 -14.19 8.44 -14.25
CA GLY A 332 -13.26 9.56 -14.17
C GLY A 332 -12.70 9.78 -12.76
N ARG A 333 -11.94 10.87 -12.59
CA ARG A 333 -11.53 11.35 -11.27
C ARG A 333 -12.77 11.63 -10.41
N PHE A 334 -12.73 11.25 -9.13
CA PHE A 334 -13.84 11.45 -8.19
C PHE A 334 -15.17 10.85 -8.66
N ASP A 335 -15.13 9.73 -9.40
CA ASP A 335 -16.34 9.01 -9.78
C ASP A 335 -17.13 8.62 -8.52
N PRO A 336 -18.43 8.97 -8.43
CA PRO A 336 -19.24 8.70 -7.23
C PRO A 336 -19.37 7.21 -6.91
N VAL A 337 -19.17 6.29 -7.87
CA VAL A 337 -19.25 4.85 -7.61
C VAL A 337 -18.19 4.40 -6.61
N TYR A 338 -16.98 4.96 -6.69
CA TYR A 338 -15.89 4.61 -5.78
C TYR A 338 -16.21 5.02 -4.34
N LEU A 339 -16.76 6.22 -4.15
CA LEU A 339 -17.20 6.68 -2.83
C LEU A 339 -18.37 5.85 -2.30
N ALA A 340 -19.36 5.54 -3.15
CA ALA A 340 -20.50 4.71 -2.78
C ALA A 340 -20.05 3.31 -2.34
N ASN A 341 -19.14 2.69 -3.09
CA ASN A 341 -18.56 1.38 -2.77
C ASN A 341 -17.82 1.40 -1.42
N ALA A 342 -17.01 2.44 -1.15
CA ALA A 342 -16.31 2.58 0.12
C ALA A 342 -17.28 2.73 1.31
N ILE A 343 -18.30 3.57 1.17
CA ILE A 343 -19.32 3.80 2.22
C ILE A 343 -20.11 2.52 2.48
N ASN A 344 -20.61 1.86 1.42
CA ASN A 344 -21.37 0.63 1.53
C ASN A 344 -20.53 -0.51 2.12
N GLY A 345 -19.29 -0.65 1.67
CA GLY A 345 -18.32 -1.60 2.19
C GLY A 345 -18.10 -1.43 3.68
N TYR A 346 -17.85 -0.20 4.13
CA TYR A 346 -17.60 0.06 5.54
C TYR A 346 -18.85 -0.11 6.41
N ASN A 347 -20.02 0.38 5.93
CA ASN A 347 -21.29 0.18 6.62
C ASN A 347 -21.61 -1.30 6.81
N TRP A 348 -21.34 -2.14 5.80
CA TRP A 348 -21.47 -3.59 5.93
C TRP A 348 -20.46 -4.15 6.93
N LEU A 349 -19.17 -3.82 6.80
CA LEU A 349 -18.11 -4.34 7.67
C LEU A 349 -18.41 -4.04 9.14
N ARG A 350 -18.82 -2.81 9.46
CA ARG A 350 -19.17 -2.37 10.82
C ARG A 350 -20.34 -3.17 11.41
N ASN A 351 -21.28 -3.60 10.58
CA ASN A 351 -22.49 -4.32 11.00
C ASN A 351 -22.39 -5.84 10.81
N SER A 352 -21.30 -6.34 10.23
CA SER A 352 -21.12 -7.76 9.91
C SER A 352 -20.90 -8.65 11.14
N GLY A 353 -20.51 -8.05 12.27
CA GLY A 353 -20.13 -8.80 13.48
C GLY A 353 -18.73 -9.42 13.42
N MET A 354 -17.82 -8.96 12.53
CA MET A 354 -16.42 -9.44 12.48
C MET A 354 -15.55 -9.01 13.65
N LEU A 355 -16.01 -8.12 14.54
CA LEU A 355 -15.24 -7.74 15.72
C LEU A 355 -15.46 -8.77 16.84
N ASN A 356 -14.37 -9.21 17.44
CA ASN A 356 -14.41 -10.04 18.66
C ASN A 356 -14.57 -9.17 19.93
N ASP A 357 -14.59 -9.83 21.09
CA ASP A 357 -14.72 -9.20 22.41
C ASP A 357 -13.58 -8.22 22.78
N GLN A 358 -12.40 -8.35 22.18
CA GLN A 358 -11.28 -7.42 22.32
C GLN A 358 -11.40 -6.20 21.39
N GLY A 359 -12.39 -6.19 20.50
CA GLY A 359 -12.56 -5.19 19.45
C GLY A 359 -11.53 -5.32 18.33
N LEU A 360 -11.11 -6.55 18.02
CA LEU A 360 -10.23 -6.89 16.90
C LEU A 360 -11.03 -7.60 15.82
N TYR A 361 -10.68 -7.36 14.55
CA TYR A 361 -11.27 -8.07 13.41
C TYR A 361 -10.78 -9.51 13.38
N THR A 362 -11.75 -10.43 13.39
CA THR A 362 -11.53 -11.85 13.12
C THR A 362 -11.31 -12.09 11.62
N ASP A 363 -10.98 -13.32 11.22
CA ASP A 363 -10.58 -13.60 9.84
C ASP A 363 -11.77 -13.53 8.87
N GLY A 364 -12.94 -14.02 9.26
CA GLY A 364 -14.10 -14.00 8.37
C GLY A 364 -15.23 -14.91 8.77
N PHE A 365 -16.17 -15.08 7.84
CA PHE A 365 -17.32 -15.96 7.96
C PHE A 365 -17.48 -16.88 6.77
N HIS A 366 -17.78 -18.14 7.05
CA HIS A 366 -18.50 -19.02 6.14
C HIS A 366 -20.02 -18.93 6.37
N ILE A 367 -20.77 -19.57 5.46
CA ILE A 367 -22.22 -19.77 5.58
C ILE A 367 -22.46 -21.24 5.96
N THR A 368 -22.95 -21.49 7.17
CA THR A 368 -23.11 -22.84 7.73
C THR A 368 -23.99 -23.70 6.83
N GLY A 369 -23.46 -24.81 6.33
CA GLY A 369 -24.22 -25.75 5.49
C GLY A 369 -24.48 -25.27 4.06
N TYR A 370 -23.80 -24.22 3.59
CA TYR A 370 -23.94 -23.75 2.21
C TYR A 370 -23.52 -24.80 1.18
N ARG A 371 -22.58 -25.69 1.54
CA ARG A 371 -22.13 -26.83 0.72
C ARG A 371 -23.27 -27.73 0.28
N THR A 372 -24.21 -27.99 1.19
CA THR A 372 -25.34 -28.91 0.97
C THR A 372 -26.62 -28.17 0.63
N ASN A 373 -26.74 -26.90 1.04
CA ASN A 373 -27.93 -26.09 0.82
C ASN A 373 -27.57 -24.66 0.41
N HIS A 374 -27.52 -24.41 -0.90
CA HIS A 374 -27.24 -23.11 -1.52
C HIS A 374 -28.35 -22.05 -1.34
N SER A 375 -29.43 -22.35 -0.61
CA SER A 375 -30.46 -21.36 -0.28
C SER A 375 -30.12 -20.52 0.95
N LYS A 376 -29.17 -20.95 1.78
CA LYS A 376 -28.74 -20.18 2.94
C LYS A 376 -27.93 -18.95 2.53
N THR A 377 -28.19 -17.84 3.20
CA THR A 377 -27.56 -16.55 2.88
C THR A 377 -26.99 -15.84 4.11
N VAL A 378 -27.05 -16.42 5.30
CA VAL A 378 -26.57 -15.77 6.54
C VAL A 378 -25.13 -16.19 6.83
N CYS A 379 -24.24 -15.22 7.03
CA CYS A 379 -22.87 -15.46 7.52
C CYS A 379 -22.94 -15.75 9.03
N ASP A 380 -22.87 -17.01 9.42
CA ASP A 380 -23.08 -17.48 10.79
C ASP A 380 -21.93 -18.36 11.34
N ASP A 381 -20.92 -18.66 10.51
CA ASP A 381 -19.77 -19.49 10.87
C ASP A 381 -18.47 -18.68 10.91
N ARG A 382 -18.22 -18.02 12.05
CA ARG A 382 -17.09 -17.10 12.23
C ARG A 382 -15.80 -17.84 12.58
N ASN A 383 -14.72 -17.61 11.84
CA ASN A 383 -13.39 -18.01 12.27
C ASN A 383 -12.78 -16.92 13.17
N GLU A 384 -12.56 -17.24 14.45
CA GLU A 384 -12.04 -16.30 15.47
C GLU A 384 -10.55 -15.96 15.32
N MET A 385 -9.85 -16.47 14.29
CA MET A 385 -8.46 -16.09 14.08
C MET A 385 -8.30 -14.60 13.87
N VAL A 386 -7.27 -14.04 14.48
CA VAL A 386 -6.90 -12.64 14.34
C VAL A 386 -5.51 -12.60 13.73
N TYR A 387 -5.39 -11.85 12.64
CA TYR A 387 -4.13 -11.55 11.97
C TYR A 387 -3.87 -10.04 12.05
N THR A 388 -2.60 -9.64 12.12
CA THR A 388 -2.25 -8.22 12.34
C THR A 388 -2.68 -7.32 11.20
N TYR A 389 -2.59 -7.78 9.95
CA TYR A 389 -3.00 -7.03 8.76
C TYR A 389 -4.51 -6.69 8.71
N ASN A 390 -5.38 -7.57 9.23
CA ASN A 390 -6.83 -7.35 9.35
C ASN A 390 -7.16 -6.21 10.32
N GLN A 391 -6.17 -5.69 11.06
CA GLN A 391 -6.34 -4.54 11.95
C GLN A 391 -5.80 -3.25 11.33
N GLY A 392 -5.04 -3.37 10.24
CA GLY A 392 -4.31 -2.28 9.61
C GLY A 392 -5.00 -1.73 8.39
N VAL A 393 -5.35 -2.59 7.43
CA VAL A 393 -5.79 -2.16 6.09
C VAL A 393 -6.95 -1.17 6.13
N VAL A 394 -7.93 -1.40 7.00
CA VAL A 394 -9.11 -0.54 7.14
C VAL A 394 -8.78 0.86 7.64
N LEU A 395 -7.63 1.07 8.31
CA LEU A 395 -7.27 2.35 8.91
C LEU A 395 -7.08 3.43 7.83
N SER A 396 -6.37 3.14 6.74
CA SER A 396 -6.25 4.12 5.64
C SER A 396 -7.60 4.37 4.97
N GLY A 397 -8.45 3.33 4.86
CA GLY A 397 -9.81 3.44 4.35
C GLY A 397 -10.68 4.38 5.18
N LEU A 398 -10.63 4.25 6.50
CA LEU A 398 -11.33 5.10 7.47
C LEU A 398 -10.89 6.56 7.38
N ARG A 399 -9.58 6.79 7.27
CA ARG A 399 -9.04 8.14 7.07
C ARG A 399 -9.54 8.76 5.77
N GLY A 400 -9.53 8.00 4.67
CA GLY A 400 -10.07 8.45 3.39
C GLY A 400 -11.58 8.74 3.44
N LEU A 401 -12.35 7.89 4.14
CA LEU A 401 -13.81 8.06 4.27
C LEU A 401 -14.14 9.35 5.03
N TRP A 402 -13.40 9.65 6.09
CA TRP A 402 -13.49 10.95 6.75
C TRP A 402 -13.18 12.09 5.78
N GLU A 403 -12.09 11.99 5.01
CA GLU A 403 -11.69 13.05 4.09
C GLU A 403 -12.73 13.29 2.99
N ALA A 404 -13.36 12.24 2.46
CA ALA A 404 -14.39 12.36 1.44
C ALA A 404 -15.75 12.86 1.98
N THR A 405 -16.09 12.58 3.24
CA THR A 405 -17.46 12.80 3.77
C THR A 405 -17.56 13.82 4.91
N GLY A 406 -16.45 14.16 5.55
CA GLY A 406 -16.40 14.99 6.75
C GLY A 406 -16.90 14.29 8.03
N ASN A 407 -17.35 13.03 7.96
CA ASN A 407 -17.89 12.32 9.12
C ASN A 407 -16.79 11.86 10.07
N THR A 408 -16.73 12.43 11.27
CA THR A 408 -15.68 12.15 12.27
C THR A 408 -15.76 10.75 12.88
N SER A 409 -16.90 10.06 12.77
CA SER A 409 -17.05 8.70 13.30
C SER A 409 -16.02 7.73 12.70
N TYR A 410 -15.60 7.94 11.45
CA TYR A 410 -14.57 7.12 10.82
C TYR A 410 -13.20 7.25 11.52
N LEU A 411 -12.84 8.46 11.95
CA LEU A 411 -11.62 8.68 12.72
C LEU A 411 -11.72 8.06 14.12
N GLU A 412 -12.89 8.19 14.76
CA GLU A 412 -13.15 7.61 16.08
C GLU A 412 -13.04 6.09 16.06
N ASP A 413 -13.67 5.44 15.08
CA ASP A 413 -13.62 3.99 14.87
C ASP A 413 -12.16 3.54 14.59
N GLY A 414 -11.40 4.31 13.79
CA GLY A 414 -9.99 4.03 13.52
C GLY A 414 -9.11 4.13 14.77
N HIS A 415 -9.25 5.19 15.56
CA HIS A 415 -8.51 5.35 16.82
C HIS A 415 -8.90 4.29 17.87
N ALA A 416 -10.16 3.85 17.89
CA ALA A 416 -10.61 2.77 18.76
C ALA A 416 -9.90 1.46 18.39
N LEU A 417 -9.84 1.12 17.10
CA LEU A 417 -9.13 -0.06 16.62
C LEU A 417 -7.63 -0.02 16.98
N VAL A 418 -6.94 1.10 16.75
CA VAL A 418 -5.51 1.23 17.08
C VAL A 418 -5.26 1.00 18.58
N ARG A 419 -6.10 1.57 19.45
CA ARG A 419 -6.00 1.34 20.91
C ARG A 419 -6.23 -0.13 21.28
N ASN A 420 -7.18 -0.80 20.62
CA ASN A 420 -7.43 -2.23 20.84
C ASN A 420 -6.22 -3.08 20.43
N VAL A 421 -5.59 -2.78 19.29
CA VAL A 421 -4.38 -3.46 18.82
C VAL A 421 -3.23 -3.27 19.80
N ILE A 422 -2.96 -2.02 20.23
CA ILE A 422 -1.91 -1.72 21.19
C ILE A 422 -2.12 -2.53 22.48
N ARG A 423 -3.34 -2.53 23.02
CA ARG A 423 -3.70 -3.33 24.19
C ARG A 423 -3.54 -4.84 23.94
N ALA A 424 -3.88 -5.33 22.76
CA ALA A 424 -3.75 -6.74 22.38
C ALA A 424 -2.29 -7.21 22.17
N THR A 425 -1.32 -6.29 22.17
CA THR A 425 0.11 -6.63 22.27
C THR A 425 0.60 -6.75 23.72
N GLY A 426 -0.24 -6.45 24.71
CA GLY A 426 0.14 -6.38 26.12
C GLY A 426 0.91 -5.11 26.48
N TRP A 427 0.75 -4.02 25.71
CA TRP A 427 1.39 -2.74 25.99
C TRP A 427 0.75 -2.04 27.19
N ASP A 428 1.57 -1.69 28.19
CA ASP A 428 1.20 -0.86 29.33
C ASP A 428 2.19 0.32 29.44
N SER A 429 1.71 1.53 29.14
CA SER A 429 2.53 2.74 29.18
C SER A 429 2.93 3.17 30.59
N SER A 430 2.28 2.63 31.64
CA SER A 430 2.54 3.00 33.03
C SER A 430 3.76 2.30 33.64
N ASN A 431 4.25 1.23 33.00
CA ASN A 431 5.28 0.34 33.52
C ASN A 431 6.52 0.21 32.62
N LEU A 432 6.91 1.29 31.91
CA LEU A 432 8.11 1.30 31.05
C LEU A 432 9.42 0.97 31.79
N ASN A 433 9.45 1.08 33.13
CA ASN A 433 10.63 0.90 33.98
C ASN A 433 10.60 -0.37 34.86
N SER A 434 9.51 -1.15 34.89
CA SER A 434 9.51 -2.41 35.64
C SER A 434 10.15 -3.51 34.80
N ALA A 435 11.35 -3.91 35.18
CA ALA A 435 12.08 -5.02 34.58
C ALA A 435 11.19 -6.28 34.48
N PHE A 436 10.74 -6.61 33.26
CA PHE A 436 10.35 -7.92 32.71
C PHE A 436 9.91 -9.01 33.71
N SER A 437 9.08 -8.69 34.70
CA SER A 437 8.62 -9.66 35.69
C SER A 437 7.32 -10.31 35.21
N LYS A 438 7.41 -11.56 34.73
CA LYS A 438 6.30 -12.49 34.46
C LYS A 438 5.28 -12.11 33.36
N GLN A 439 5.59 -11.19 32.45
CA GLN A 439 4.69 -10.80 31.34
C GLN A 439 5.01 -11.55 30.03
N SER A 440 4.97 -12.88 30.04
CA SER A 440 5.12 -13.70 28.82
C SER A 440 3.76 -14.10 28.20
N ASP A 441 2.66 -13.62 28.78
CA ASP A 441 1.32 -14.05 28.39
C ASP A 441 0.91 -13.41 27.06
N TRP A 442 0.20 -14.20 26.26
CA TRP A 442 -0.33 -13.77 24.97
C TRP A 442 -1.59 -12.93 25.15
N HIS A 443 -1.63 -11.75 24.54
CA HIS A 443 -2.72 -10.80 24.68
C HIS A 443 -3.67 -10.72 23.46
N GLY A 444 -3.47 -11.59 22.46
CA GLY A 444 -4.30 -11.66 21.25
C GLY A 444 -3.52 -11.36 19.97
N LEU A 445 -2.62 -10.36 20.01
CA LEU A 445 -1.77 -9.93 18.89
C LEU A 445 -0.30 -9.75 19.32
N GLY A 446 0.09 -10.41 20.41
CA GLY A 446 1.46 -10.38 20.90
C GLY A 446 1.59 -10.41 22.40
N ALA A 447 2.81 -10.14 22.84
CA ALA A 447 3.21 -10.07 24.23
C ALA A 447 4.26 -8.95 24.41
N GLN A 448 4.38 -8.41 25.62
CA GLN A 448 5.39 -7.40 25.98
C GLN A 448 5.36 -6.14 25.09
N GLY A 449 4.18 -5.81 24.56
CA GLY A 449 4.01 -4.67 23.65
C GLY A 449 4.49 -4.90 22.22
N ILE A 450 4.93 -6.11 21.87
CA ILE A 450 5.42 -6.44 20.54
C ILE A 450 4.32 -7.09 19.72
N LEU A 451 3.98 -6.46 18.60
CA LEU A 451 3.07 -7.00 17.61
C LEU A 451 3.66 -8.30 17.04
N THR A 452 2.92 -9.39 17.16
CA THR A 452 3.41 -10.74 16.87
C THR A 452 2.31 -11.53 16.16
N GLU A 453 2.66 -12.27 15.11
CA GLU A 453 1.78 -13.28 14.52
C GLU A 453 1.72 -14.50 15.42
N TYR A 454 0.58 -15.17 15.48
CA TYR A 454 0.42 -16.39 16.27
C TYR A 454 1.49 -17.45 15.96
N CYS A 455 1.92 -17.54 14.69
CA CYS A 455 2.92 -18.48 14.19
C CYS A 455 4.38 -18.06 14.45
N ASP A 456 4.68 -16.82 14.87
CA ASP A 456 6.05 -16.31 15.00
C ASP A 456 6.86 -17.12 16.05
N PRO A 457 6.36 -17.38 17.28
CA PRO A 457 7.14 -18.05 18.32
C PRO A 457 7.54 -19.48 17.96
N THR A 458 6.67 -20.18 17.22
CA THR A 458 6.93 -21.56 16.76
C THR A 458 7.76 -21.60 15.48
N GLY A 459 7.88 -20.47 14.77
CA GLY A 459 8.63 -20.38 13.50
C GLY A 459 7.95 -21.09 12.32
N HIS A 460 6.64 -21.33 12.38
CA HIS A 460 5.88 -22.03 11.33
C HIS A 460 5.08 -21.06 10.43
N CYS A 461 5.35 -19.76 10.50
CA CYS A 461 4.70 -18.80 9.62
C CYS A 461 4.94 -19.13 8.15
N ASN A 462 3.84 -19.20 7.40
CA ASN A 462 3.86 -19.32 5.96
C ASN A 462 4.33 -18.00 5.32
N GLN A 463 4.35 -17.97 3.98
CA GLN A 463 4.78 -16.80 3.24
C GLN A 463 3.90 -15.56 3.48
N ASP A 464 2.58 -15.74 3.50
CA ASP A 464 1.63 -14.66 3.73
C ASP A 464 1.87 -13.99 5.09
N ALA A 465 1.92 -14.79 6.16
CA ALA A 465 1.98 -14.31 7.53
C ALA A 465 3.24 -13.48 7.83
N GLN A 466 4.35 -13.75 7.12
CA GLN A 466 5.57 -12.95 7.24
C GLN A 466 5.39 -11.49 6.75
N SER A 467 4.37 -11.20 5.94
CA SER A 467 4.07 -9.85 5.44
C SER A 467 3.15 -9.03 6.34
N PHE A 468 2.34 -9.69 7.18
CA PHE A 468 1.16 -9.08 7.81
C PHE A 468 1.48 -7.89 8.73
N LYS A 469 2.54 -8.01 9.54
CA LYS A 469 2.96 -6.94 10.45
C LYS A 469 3.34 -5.66 9.71
N GLY A 470 4.05 -5.79 8.58
CA GLY A 470 4.41 -4.66 7.73
C GLY A 470 3.20 -3.90 7.21
N ILE A 471 2.18 -4.64 6.77
CA ILE A 471 0.94 -4.08 6.22
C ILE A 471 0.27 -3.22 7.29
N PHE A 472 0.19 -3.74 8.52
CA PHE A 472 -0.36 -2.99 9.64
C PHE A 472 0.34 -1.63 9.83
N PHE A 473 1.67 -1.61 9.91
CA PHE A 473 2.40 -0.35 10.13
C PHE A 473 2.33 0.60 8.93
N HIS A 474 2.25 0.08 7.70
CA HIS A 474 2.06 0.92 6.52
C HIS A 474 0.73 1.67 6.58
N HIS A 475 -0.38 0.98 6.85
CA HIS A 475 -1.70 1.62 6.93
C HIS A 475 -1.89 2.48 8.18
N LEU A 476 -1.29 2.12 9.32
CA LEU A 476 -1.26 2.98 10.51
C LEU A 476 -0.56 4.32 10.23
N THR A 477 0.55 4.28 9.49
CA THR A 477 1.30 5.49 9.10
C THR A 477 0.45 6.43 8.23
N ALA A 478 -0.32 5.85 7.29
CA ALA A 478 -1.24 6.59 6.43
C ALA A 478 -2.43 7.17 7.22
N PHE A 479 -3.04 6.38 8.12
CA PHE A 479 -4.15 6.86 8.97
C PHE A 479 -3.75 8.06 9.82
N CYS A 480 -2.56 8.02 10.42
CA CYS A 480 -2.05 9.08 11.29
C CYS A 480 -1.43 10.28 10.55
N ALA A 481 -1.53 10.35 9.22
CA ALA A 481 -1.10 11.53 8.47
C ALA A 481 -1.88 12.78 8.91
N PRO A 482 -1.26 13.98 8.92
CA PRO A 482 -1.95 15.21 9.32
C PRO A 482 -3.26 15.42 8.56
N LEU A 483 -4.30 15.85 9.27
CA LEU A 483 -5.57 16.18 8.65
C LEU A 483 -5.49 17.57 8.02
N PRO A 484 -5.88 17.76 6.75
CA PRO A 484 -5.78 19.05 6.09
C PRO A 484 -6.79 20.05 6.69
N LEU A 485 -6.31 21.25 7.04
CA LEU A 485 -7.15 22.35 7.54
C LEU A 485 -7.90 23.10 6.42
N ARG A 486 -7.67 22.70 5.17
CA ARG A 486 -8.36 23.20 3.99
C ARG A 486 -8.67 22.01 3.08
N ALA A 487 -9.84 22.01 2.46
CA ALA A 487 -10.21 20.97 1.52
C ALA A 487 -9.19 20.93 0.37
N LEU A 488 -8.53 19.79 0.15
CA LEU A 488 -7.57 19.62 -0.93
C LEU A 488 -8.23 19.77 -2.31
N ARG A 489 -9.51 19.41 -2.39
CA ARG A 489 -10.40 19.59 -3.54
C ARG A 489 -11.77 20.07 -3.04
N PRO A 490 -12.08 21.38 -3.15
CA PRO A 490 -13.38 21.92 -2.73
C PRO A 490 -14.55 21.17 -3.39
N GLY A 491 -15.57 20.81 -2.58
CA GLY A 491 -16.74 20.06 -3.04
C GLY A 491 -16.54 18.55 -3.22
N LYS A 492 -15.31 18.03 -3.06
CA LYS A 492 -14.99 16.59 -3.15
C LYS A 492 -14.33 16.03 -1.88
N THR A 493 -13.57 16.87 -1.19
CA THR A 493 -12.90 16.57 0.09
C THR A 493 -13.30 17.57 1.16
N HIS A 494 -13.13 17.19 2.42
CA HIS A 494 -13.47 17.98 3.60
C HIS A 494 -12.20 18.44 4.33
N ALA A 495 -12.33 19.55 5.05
CA ALA A 495 -11.28 20.08 5.92
C ALA A 495 -11.56 19.69 7.38
N ALA A 496 -10.50 19.41 8.14
CA ALA A 496 -10.62 19.30 9.58
C ALA A 496 -10.80 20.68 10.22
N THR A 497 -11.63 20.74 11.27
CA THR A 497 -11.52 21.85 12.23
C THR A 497 -10.18 21.78 12.95
N ARG A 498 -9.74 22.89 13.55
CA ARG A 498 -8.50 22.92 14.32
C ARG A 498 -8.56 21.93 15.48
N GLU A 499 -9.73 21.78 16.08
CA GLU A 499 -10.01 20.88 17.19
C GLU A 499 -9.88 19.41 16.74
N THR A 500 -10.52 19.02 15.63
CA THR A 500 -10.43 17.65 15.09
C THR A 500 -9.00 17.32 14.68
N ALA A 501 -8.31 18.23 13.99
CA ALA A 501 -6.91 18.03 13.60
C ALA A 501 -6.00 17.87 14.82
N HIS A 502 -6.19 18.68 15.86
CA HIS A 502 -5.43 18.60 17.11
C HIS A 502 -5.72 17.30 17.87
N LEU A 503 -6.98 16.87 17.98
CA LEU A 503 -7.35 15.61 18.65
C LEU A 503 -6.80 14.38 17.92
N HIS A 504 -6.87 14.37 16.59
CA HIS A 504 -6.28 13.32 15.77
C HIS A 504 -4.76 13.25 15.94
N ARG A 505 -4.09 14.41 15.85
CA ARG A 505 -2.64 14.53 16.09
C ARG A 505 -2.26 14.01 17.47
N ASN A 506 -2.95 14.45 18.52
CA ASN A 506 -2.64 14.03 19.90
C ASN A 506 -2.83 12.53 20.11
N SER A 507 -3.89 11.96 19.53
CA SER A 507 -4.11 10.52 19.59
C SER A 507 -2.98 9.75 18.89
N CYS A 508 -2.57 10.19 17.70
CA CYS A 508 -1.46 9.60 16.95
C CYS A 508 -0.10 9.76 17.65
N SER A 509 0.19 10.93 18.23
CA SER A 509 1.38 11.15 19.05
C SER A 509 1.43 10.21 20.26
N GLY A 510 0.26 9.86 20.82
CA GLY A 510 0.15 8.87 21.91
C GLY A 510 0.60 7.46 21.51
N TYR A 511 0.62 7.13 20.22
CA TYR A 511 1.07 5.82 19.73
C TYR A 511 2.58 5.74 19.49
N THR A 512 3.28 6.88 19.42
CA THR A 512 4.71 6.97 19.04
C THR A 512 5.58 6.04 19.89
N ALA A 513 5.38 5.99 21.21
CA ALA A 513 6.18 5.13 22.09
C ALA A 513 6.06 3.64 21.73
N TRP A 514 4.84 3.18 21.41
CA TRP A 514 4.58 1.79 21.03
C TRP A 514 5.11 1.46 19.63
N VAL A 515 4.96 2.38 18.67
CA VAL A 515 5.53 2.24 17.32
C VAL A 515 7.06 2.12 17.40
N THR A 516 7.71 3.02 18.14
CA THR A 516 9.16 3.01 18.36
C THR A 516 9.64 1.74 19.07
N HIS A 517 8.87 1.23 20.03
CA HIS A 517 9.18 -0.05 20.70
C HIS A 517 9.21 -1.22 19.70
N ASN A 518 8.20 -1.32 18.84
CA ASN A 518 8.12 -2.36 17.80
C ASN A 518 9.22 -2.22 16.76
N ALA A 519 9.49 -1.01 16.27
CA ALA A 519 10.56 -0.76 15.31
C ALA A 519 11.94 -1.13 15.87
N ARG A 520 12.24 -0.76 17.12
CA ARG A 520 13.48 -1.14 17.80
C ARG A 520 13.57 -2.66 17.99
N ALA A 521 12.46 -3.33 18.26
CA ALA A 521 12.43 -4.79 18.34
C ALA A 521 12.73 -5.44 16.98
N ALA A 522 12.11 -4.95 15.90
CA ALA A 522 12.40 -5.40 14.55
C ALA A 522 13.88 -5.18 14.18
N LEU A 523 14.45 -3.99 14.46
CA LEU A 523 15.85 -3.66 14.18
C LEU A 523 16.84 -4.60 14.89
N ARG A 524 16.50 -5.11 16.08
CA ARG A 524 17.31 -6.10 16.82
C ARG A 524 17.30 -7.49 16.19
N THR A 525 16.35 -7.78 15.30
CA THR A 525 16.30 -9.06 14.58
C THR A 525 17.17 -9.08 13.32
N ARG A 526 17.88 -8.01 12.99
CA ARG A 526 18.74 -7.98 11.81
C ARG A 526 19.91 -8.93 11.96
N ASP A 527 20.20 -9.72 10.93
CA ASP A 527 21.43 -10.51 10.86
C ASP A 527 22.64 -9.64 10.48
N ALA A 528 23.83 -10.25 10.38
CA ALA A 528 25.06 -9.56 9.96
C ALA A 528 24.99 -8.95 8.54
N ARG A 529 24.00 -9.34 7.74
CA ARG A 529 23.73 -8.79 6.40
C ARG A 529 22.63 -7.72 6.41
N GLY A 530 22.12 -7.34 7.58
CA GLY A 530 21.06 -6.35 7.73
C GLY A 530 19.65 -6.88 7.48
N ARG A 531 19.46 -8.19 7.28
CA ARG A 531 18.16 -8.78 6.90
C ARG A 531 17.27 -8.97 8.12
N PHE A 532 16.03 -8.49 8.08
CA PHE A 532 15.09 -8.57 9.20
C PHE A 532 14.54 -9.98 9.43
N GLY A 533 14.41 -10.36 10.70
CA GLY A 533 13.68 -11.53 11.15
C GLY A 533 12.18 -11.27 11.33
N GLY A 534 11.38 -12.34 11.30
CA GLY A 534 9.93 -12.27 11.47
C GLY A 534 9.46 -12.16 12.92
N TRP A 535 10.21 -12.72 13.88
CA TRP A 535 9.83 -12.76 15.29
C TRP A 535 10.54 -11.67 16.10
N TRP A 536 9.94 -10.49 16.13
CA TRP A 536 10.49 -9.30 16.81
C TRP A 536 10.60 -9.45 18.34
N GLY A 537 9.76 -10.30 18.92
CA GLY A 537 9.75 -10.62 20.35
C GLY A 537 10.66 -11.78 20.75
N ALA A 538 11.54 -12.26 19.86
CA ALA A 538 12.44 -13.37 20.17
C ALA A 538 13.37 -13.04 21.36
N PRO A 539 13.57 -13.97 22.31
CA PRO A 539 14.47 -13.75 23.44
C PRO A 539 15.93 -13.64 22.99
N SER A 540 16.67 -12.69 23.58
CA SER A 540 18.07 -12.37 23.23
C SER A 540 19.08 -13.50 23.51
N SER A 541 18.67 -14.55 24.20
CA SER A 541 19.47 -15.77 24.40
C SER A 541 18.50 -16.95 24.43
N PRO A 542 18.64 -17.97 23.56
CA PRO A 542 17.95 -19.23 23.80
C PRO A 542 18.50 -19.73 25.13
N ALA A 543 17.67 -19.80 26.16
CA ALA A 543 18.10 -20.33 27.45
C ALA A 543 18.79 -21.66 27.20
N ILE A 544 20.12 -21.69 27.35
CA ILE A 544 20.87 -22.93 27.43
C ILE A 544 20.43 -23.54 28.74
N SER A 545 19.35 -24.31 28.71
CA SER A 545 19.02 -25.27 29.75
C SER A 545 20.09 -26.35 29.70
N THR A 546 21.25 -26.07 30.31
CA THR A 546 22.20 -27.09 30.73
C THR A 546 21.60 -27.83 31.92
N SER A 547 20.62 -28.68 31.66
CA SER A 547 20.34 -29.81 32.53
C SER A 547 19.66 -30.90 31.72
N THR A 548 20.43 -31.95 31.48
CA THR A 548 19.98 -33.32 31.24
C THR A 548 18.99 -33.54 30.08
N GLY A 549 19.54 -33.90 28.92
CA GLY A 549 18.96 -34.88 27.99
C GLY A 549 17.46 -34.81 27.74
N ASN A 550 17.01 -33.81 26.97
CA ASN A 550 15.91 -33.90 26.00
C ASN A 550 15.97 -32.63 25.14
N ARG A 551 16.61 -32.73 23.97
CA ARG A 551 16.96 -31.60 23.10
C ARG A 551 15.77 -31.15 22.22
N GLU A 552 14.57 -31.12 22.81
CA GLU A 552 13.26 -30.84 22.18
C GLU A 552 12.38 -29.91 23.05
N GLU A 553 12.93 -28.85 23.66
CA GLU A 553 12.07 -27.76 24.10
C GLU A 553 11.62 -26.97 22.86
N MET A 554 10.57 -27.46 22.20
CA MET A 554 9.76 -26.65 21.30
C MET A 554 9.33 -25.39 22.08
N VAL A 555 9.61 -24.21 21.53
CA VAL A 555 8.98 -22.98 22.03
C VAL A 555 7.48 -23.20 21.96
N LYS A 556 6.82 -23.36 23.10
CA LYS A 556 5.37 -23.55 23.15
C LYS A 556 4.71 -22.30 22.58
N GLY A 557 3.93 -22.48 21.53
CA GLY A 557 3.13 -21.40 20.97
C GLY A 557 2.08 -20.90 21.97
N PRO A 558 1.54 -19.70 21.77
CA PRO A 558 0.46 -19.18 22.59
C PRO A 558 -0.78 -20.07 22.50
N SER A 559 -1.65 -20.07 23.50
CA SER A 559 -2.93 -20.81 23.42
C SER A 559 -3.89 -20.10 22.47
N MET A 560 -4.35 -20.81 21.44
CA MET A 560 -5.32 -20.30 20.47
C MET A 560 -6.71 -20.10 21.13
N ARG A 561 -7.46 -19.10 20.67
CA ARG A 561 -8.83 -18.86 21.11
C ARG A 561 -9.77 -19.99 20.64
N GLN A 562 -10.87 -20.19 21.35
CA GLN A 562 -11.90 -21.14 20.96
C GLN A 562 -12.50 -20.73 19.60
N ASN A 563 -12.74 -21.70 18.71
CA ASN A 563 -13.23 -21.51 17.33
C ASN A 563 -12.31 -20.66 16.42
N ALA A 564 -11.04 -20.53 16.78
CA ALA A 564 -10.04 -19.95 15.91
C ALA A 564 -9.30 -21.11 15.20
N THR A 565 -9.06 -20.98 13.90
CA THR A 565 -8.34 -21.98 13.09
C THR A 565 -7.36 -21.27 12.15
N ASP A 566 -6.06 -21.47 12.37
CA ASP A 566 -4.99 -20.87 11.57
C ASP A 566 -4.65 -21.71 10.33
N TYR A 567 -5.64 -21.82 9.43
CA TYR A 567 -5.52 -22.63 8.20
C TYR A 567 -4.40 -22.12 7.28
N ARG A 568 -4.05 -20.83 7.38
CA ARG A 568 -2.95 -20.22 6.61
C ARG A 568 -1.60 -20.82 7.02
N ASN A 569 -1.40 -21.12 8.30
CA ASN A 569 -0.16 -21.69 8.82
C ASN A 569 -0.26 -23.21 9.13
N GLY A 570 -1.20 -23.90 8.47
CA GLY A 570 -1.29 -25.36 8.49
C GLY A 570 -2.07 -25.96 9.67
N ASP A 571 -2.79 -25.14 10.45
CA ASP A 571 -3.77 -25.63 11.42
C ASP A 571 -5.15 -25.69 10.75
N PHE A 572 -5.56 -26.88 10.32
CA PHE A 572 -6.84 -27.08 9.61
C PHE A 572 -8.04 -27.34 10.55
N GLY A 573 -7.84 -27.32 11.87
CA GLY A 573 -8.90 -27.56 12.83
C GLY A 573 -9.62 -28.92 12.63
N ALA A 574 -10.89 -28.99 13.04
CA ALA A 574 -11.72 -30.20 12.90
C ALA A 574 -12.32 -30.39 11.49
N ASP A 575 -12.36 -29.32 10.67
CA ASP A 575 -12.99 -29.31 9.35
C ASP A 575 -11.95 -29.22 8.23
N GLU A 576 -11.05 -30.21 8.18
CA GLU A 576 -10.00 -30.35 7.16
C GLU A 576 -10.58 -30.39 5.73
N GLU A 577 -11.83 -30.84 5.57
CA GLU A 577 -12.54 -30.85 4.29
C GLU A 577 -13.04 -29.46 3.86
N LEU A 578 -13.11 -28.45 4.75
CA LEU A 578 -13.61 -27.12 4.40
C LEU A 578 -12.69 -26.41 3.39
N TYR A 579 -11.40 -26.76 3.47
CA TYR A 579 -10.29 -26.16 2.74
C TYR A 579 -9.64 -27.10 1.71
N LYS A 580 -10.12 -28.34 1.56
CA LYS A 580 -9.63 -29.30 0.54
C LYS A 580 -10.36 -29.10 -0.79
N GLU A 581 -9.62 -28.71 -1.82
CA GLU A 581 -10.09 -28.72 -3.21
C GLU A 581 -10.25 -30.17 -3.72
N ASN A 582 -11.34 -30.43 -4.43
CA ASN A 582 -11.48 -31.64 -5.25
C ASN A 582 -10.88 -31.35 -6.65
N THR A 583 -9.54 -31.29 -6.76
CA THR A 583 -8.83 -31.07 -8.03
C THR A 583 -8.78 -32.35 -8.87
N SER A 584 -9.89 -32.65 -9.55
CA SER A 584 -9.91 -33.64 -10.63
C SER A 584 -10.47 -33.00 -11.90
N GLY A 585 -9.62 -32.32 -12.69
CA GLY A 585 -10.04 -31.93 -14.04
C GLY A 585 -9.27 -30.90 -14.86
N PHE A 586 -8.29 -30.14 -14.35
CA PHE A 586 -7.65 -29.08 -15.17
C PHE A 586 -6.13 -28.96 -14.98
N PRO A 587 -5.34 -28.90 -16.07
CA PRO A 587 -3.91 -28.63 -16.01
C PRO A 587 -3.68 -27.12 -15.94
N GLY A 588 -3.50 -26.60 -14.73
CA GLY A 588 -3.29 -25.17 -14.49
C GLY A 588 -3.43 -24.83 -13.01
N GLN A 589 -2.39 -25.18 -12.25
CA GLN A 589 -2.09 -24.74 -10.87
C GLN A 589 -3.21 -24.09 -10.05
N VAL A 590 -3.92 -24.91 -9.29
CA VAL A 590 -3.93 -24.75 -7.83
C VAL A 590 -3.44 -26.09 -7.28
N ARG A 591 -2.13 -26.18 -7.06
CA ARG A 591 -1.66 -27.15 -6.07
C ARG A 591 -1.95 -26.46 -4.75
N VAL A 592 -3.09 -26.76 -4.12
CA VAL A 592 -3.09 -26.92 -2.67
C VAL A 592 -2.07 -28.02 -2.46
N GLY A 593 -0.81 -27.62 -2.34
CA GLY A 593 0.25 -28.55 -2.02
C GLY A 593 -0.25 -29.24 -0.77
N THR A 594 -0.41 -30.56 -0.85
CA THR A 594 -0.12 -31.40 0.31
C THR A 594 1.13 -30.78 0.90
N MET A 595 0.98 -29.99 1.97
CA MET A 595 2.09 -29.61 2.80
C MET A 595 2.62 -30.97 3.19
N ALA A 596 3.68 -31.40 2.50
CA ALA A 596 4.63 -32.29 3.12
C ALA A 596 4.90 -31.55 4.41
N ARG A 597 4.31 -32.04 5.50
CA ARG A 597 4.76 -31.79 6.86
C ARG A 597 6.26 -31.79 6.71
N GLU A 598 6.87 -30.60 6.67
CA GLU A 598 8.27 -30.43 6.32
C GLU A 598 9.00 -31.08 7.49
N LYS A 599 9.14 -32.40 7.37
CA LYS A 599 10.02 -33.24 8.14
C LYS A 599 11.39 -32.81 7.68
N ASP A 600 11.83 -31.74 8.31
CA ASP A 600 13.19 -31.40 8.66
C ASP A 600 13.20 -29.91 8.94
N VAL A 601 12.88 -29.55 10.20
CA VAL A 601 13.35 -28.29 10.78
C VAL A 601 14.88 -28.37 10.77
N ARG A 602 15.49 -28.05 9.62
CA ARG A 602 16.93 -27.86 9.55
C ARG A 602 17.23 -26.65 10.42
N ARG A 603 17.87 -26.92 11.57
CA ARG A 603 18.63 -25.91 12.30
C ARG A 603 19.84 -25.52 11.43
N ASP A 604 19.61 -24.76 10.38
CA ASP A 604 20.69 -24.16 9.57
C ASP A 604 20.96 -22.68 9.97
N GLY A 605 20.54 -22.30 11.19
CA GLY A 605 20.89 -21.02 11.81
C GLY A 605 21.82 -21.23 13.01
N ASP A 606 22.74 -20.29 13.22
CA ASP A 606 23.79 -20.23 14.25
C ASP A 606 23.25 -20.07 15.70
N GLY A 607 22.06 -20.62 15.97
CA GLY A 607 21.30 -20.44 17.21
C GLY A 607 20.26 -19.31 17.19
N ASP A 608 20.16 -18.54 16.10
CA ASP A 608 19.16 -17.47 15.96
C ASP A 608 17.76 -18.03 15.64
N LEU A 609 16.78 -17.62 16.45
CA LEU A 609 15.40 -18.07 16.37
C LEU A 609 14.66 -17.50 15.14
N ASN A 610 15.17 -16.42 14.54
CA ASN A 610 14.64 -15.83 13.32
C ASN A 610 15.04 -16.55 12.03
N ASP A 611 15.96 -17.53 12.10
CA ASP A 611 16.34 -18.36 10.95
C ASP A 611 15.52 -19.65 10.83
N ARG A 612 14.56 -19.88 11.74
CA ARG A 612 13.67 -21.05 11.69
C ARG A 612 12.60 -20.90 10.61
N GLY A 613 12.03 -22.02 10.17
CA GLY A 613 10.98 -22.06 9.15
C GLY A 613 11.47 -21.46 7.84
N ARG A 614 10.72 -20.52 7.26
CA ARG A 614 11.16 -19.77 6.07
C ARG A 614 12.33 -18.82 6.33
N GLY A 615 12.66 -18.55 7.59
CA GLY A 615 13.74 -17.64 7.99
C GLY A 615 13.49 -16.20 7.56
N ARG A 616 14.56 -15.50 7.17
CA ARG A 616 14.56 -14.11 6.74
C ARG A 616 14.27 -13.99 5.25
N THR A 617 13.09 -13.47 4.92
CA THR A 617 12.55 -13.41 3.56
C THR A 617 12.33 -11.96 3.11
N ILE A 618 11.93 -11.76 1.86
CA ILE A 618 11.51 -10.43 1.39
C ILE A 618 10.29 -9.92 2.15
N GLU A 619 9.40 -10.80 2.61
CA GLU A 619 8.24 -10.42 3.42
C GLU A 619 8.64 -9.90 4.82
N THR A 620 9.60 -10.57 5.49
CA THR A 620 10.11 -10.08 6.78
C THR A 620 10.92 -8.79 6.61
N GLN A 621 11.69 -8.67 5.52
CA GLN A 621 12.41 -7.45 5.16
C GLN A 621 11.45 -6.28 4.91
N GLY A 622 10.40 -6.49 4.11
CA GLY A 622 9.37 -5.49 3.84
C GLY A 622 8.65 -5.05 5.12
N SER A 623 8.35 -5.99 6.02
CA SER A 623 7.81 -5.66 7.35
C SER A 623 8.77 -4.80 8.18
N GLY A 624 10.08 -5.07 8.11
CA GLY A 624 11.12 -4.23 8.72
C GLY A 624 11.15 -2.81 8.15
N VAL A 625 11.14 -2.66 6.83
CA VAL A 625 11.09 -1.35 6.16
C VAL A 625 9.84 -0.57 6.59
N ALA A 626 8.67 -1.20 6.58
CA ALA A 626 7.41 -0.55 6.93
C ALA A 626 7.39 -0.03 8.38
N VAL A 627 7.89 -0.80 9.36
CA VAL A 627 7.89 -0.39 10.76
C VAL A 627 8.97 0.66 11.08
N VAL A 628 10.13 0.60 10.40
CA VAL A 628 11.18 1.64 10.54
C VAL A 628 10.72 2.96 9.91
N ARG A 629 10.05 2.90 8.75
CA ARG A 629 9.36 4.07 8.15
C ARG A 629 8.33 4.65 9.11
N ALA A 630 7.50 3.80 9.73
CA ALA A 630 6.52 4.24 10.71
C ALA A 630 7.21 4.95 11.90
N MET A 631 8.29 4.39 12.44
CA MET A 631 9.05 5.02 13.53
C MET A 631 9.57 6.42 13.14
N TRP A 632 10.18 6.57 11.96
CA TRP A 632 10.61 7.87 11.45
C TRP A 632 9.46 8.88 11.43
N VAL A 633 8.37 8.52 10.77
CA VAL A 633 7.22 9.41 10.57
C VAL A 633 6.56 9.81 11.91
N PHE A 634 6.40 8.86 12.84
CA PHE A 634 5.80 9.13 14.14
C PHE A 634 6.69 9.99 15.05
N MET A 635 8.00 9.81 15.00
CA MET A 635 8.94 10.62 15.78
C MET A 635 9.01 12.05 15.26
N GLN A 636 9.15 12.24 13.94
CA GLN A 636 9.21 13.57 13.33
C GLN A 636 7.94 14.41 13.66
N ARG A 637 6.77 13.76 13.72
CA ARG A 637 5.50 14.42 14.07
C ARG A 637 5.37 14.76 15.56
N ALA A 638 5.94 13.92 16.43
CA ALA A 638 5.92 14.11 17.89
C ALA A 638 6.80 15.28 18.33
N ASP A 639 7.94 15.47 17.66
CA ASP A 639 8.91 16.54 17.97
C ASP A 639 8.48 17.93 17.46
N GLY A 640 7.24 18.06 16.98
CA GLY A 640 6.68 19.35 16.57
C GLY A 640 7.03 19.77 15.15
N GLY A 641 7.62 18.89 14.34
CA GLY A 641 7.87 19.12 12.91
C GLY A 641 6.59 19.58 12.22
N ALA A 642 6.52 20.87 11.91
CA ALA A 642 5.50 21.44 11.06
C ALA A 642 5.85 21.07 9.62
N GLY A 643 5.15 20.07 9.09
CA GLY A 643 4.97 19.95 7.64
C GLY A 643 3.97 20.99 7.17
#